data_AF-A0A0R1PHD1-F1
#
_entry.id   AF-A0A0R1PHD1-F1
#
_cell.length_a   1.000
_cell.length_b   1.000
_cell.length_c   1.000
_cell.angle_alpha   90.00
_cell.angle_beta   90.00
_cell.angle_gamma   90.00
#
_symmetry.space_group_name_H-M   'P 1'
#
loop_
_entity.id
_entity.type
_entity.pdbx_description
1 polymer ?
#
loop_
_entity_poly.entity_id
_entity_poly.type
_entity_poly.pdbx_seq_one_letter_code
_entity_poly.pdbx_strand_id
1 'polypeptide(L)'
;MKGVIDIKKLLVLYVGFILLGLFLILNFSTNTTYAAVATQVTLDKVLSNTVDNKGVDRTLPKGLTNINELFNVPAITNNDTEVMPANTGDNKGSADVTVLTQLGQTNKVGAIWSKRTQSDTSKQNYINVDKRQTMSMWMYFGGVDSFGGTDTGDGMALVLQNVSDSAFTNGGDVANIPGEALGVWGTVVSPIDVVTSALAKTAIQKSWAMEFDTYPNSGTYDSNFDKNVSGFNHIASNYPARESTYGIGTEGAYMNHDNLITSIPTATRTSNFLTDDHWHHVTLTWTPAPSGSTDATMTLNYDDKNMDGTPKLTTAGKVNTKVMKVDTTAFDLNGSNKLYWGFTGSTGLSSENNLIIFESIPSLVEADATTSIIDETSGNREITDATTDNPNANVVHQGDKVSVNYNLNYLSGSKPWENIDATINLPDKIDYSSALITYTDDAGKTSTETIGEFSGMTNNQIEHKLGQSLYKTGITSANVKFEGTVNAGTTTTETDVPAAHASFYGSDLQKDVMTKAFVIKQPNKITLTKTGSDVTTSFNKEVLLNGKVSYSDKTKTVDPSKLTVVASVNGQVAKTSMNSILASNSTDTFALPVSSQLFSNLHEGANTVTIYVYNNEDYNVSDTITYTVTISGTVSLSASNSNFKTVQSFGDNSIIPRGSDWSINVTDSRQKGAGWKLFASATPLVNEDKETWTNSKDGQSLIFIDGSGNTNNLVNNEAEISGAVKSQTSAQDYDIDSQWSTSDGILLKRGSYESAGIYTSTITWNLQDSI
;
A
#
# COMPACT_ATOMS: atom_id res chain seq x y z
N MET A 1 25.74 59.49 -97.34
CA MET A 1 26.51 59.71 -96.10
C MET A 1 27.18 58.42 -95.71
N LYS A 2 28.49 58.48 -95.45
CA LYS A 2 29.28 57.36 -94.90
C LYS A 2 28.72 56.98 -93.53
N GLY A 3 28.43 55.70 -93.34
CA GLY A 3 28.21 55.08 -92.03
C GLY A 3 28.81 53.69 -92.09
N VAL A 4 30.13 53.61 -91.84
CA VAL A 4 30.85 52.35 -91.67
C VAL A 4 30.34 51.73 -90.36
N ILE A 5 29.57 50.65 -90.45
CA ILE A 5 29.20 49.85 -89.29
C ILE A 5 30.40 48.95 -88.99
N ASP A 6 31.01 49.19 -87.83
CA ASP A 6 32.11 48.42 -87.27
C ASP A 6 31.64 47.02 -86.90
N ILE A 7 32.02 46.02 -87.72
CA ILE A 7 31.67 44.60 -87.55
C ILE A 7 32.18 44.04 -86.20
N LYS A 8 33.14 44.69 -85.52
CA LYS A 8 33.57 44.27 -84.18
C LYS A 8 32.53 44.58 -83.09
N LYS A 9 31.68 45.60 -83.26
CA LYS A 9 30.58 45.88 -82.31
C LYS A 9 29.37 44.97 -82.49
N LEU A 10 29.15 44.43 -83.69
CA LEU A 10 28.10 43.43 -83.93
C LEU A 10 28.47 42.06 -83.33
N LEU A 11 29.76 41.68 -83.36
CA LEU A 11 30.21 40.40 -82.78
C LEU A 11 30.15 40.39 -81.24
N VAL A 12 30.42 41.52 -80.59
CA VAL A 12 30.30 41.64 -79.11
C VAL A 12 28.84 41.64 -78.67
N LEU A 13 27.92 42.19 -79.48
CA LEU A 13 26.48 42.12 -79.19
C LEU A 13 25.91 40.70 -79.37
N TYR A 14 26.39 39.94 -80.37
CA TYR A 14 25.97 38.55 -80.60
C TYR A 14 26.58 37.57 -79.58
N VAL A 15 27.83 37.76 -79.16
CA VAL A 15 28.44 36.95 -78.08
C VAL A 15 27.81 37.30 -76.71
N GLY A 16 27.41 38.56 -76.50
CA GLY A 16 26.64 38.98 -75.32
C GLY A 16 25.24 38.34 -75.25
N PHE A 17 24.52 38.24 -76.38
CA PHE A 17 23.22 37.56 -76.43
C PHE A 17 23.31 36.04 -76.30
N ILE A 18 24.38 35.41 -76.78
CA ILE A 18 24.62 33.97 -76.62
C ILE A 18 25.06 33.64 -75.18
N LEU A 19 25.81 34.51 -74.49
CA LEU A 19 26.14 34.35 -73.07
C LEU A 19 24.96 34.66 -72.14
N LEU A 20 24.06 35.58 -72.50
CA LEU A 20 22.81 35.80 -71.75
C LEU A 20 21.81 34.64 -71.95
N GLY A 21 21.82 34.01 -73.13
CA GLY A 21 21.02 32.80 -73.42
C GLY A 21 21.55 31.52 -72.76
N LEU A 22 22.87 31.41 -72.57
CA LEU A 22 23.50 30.28 -71.86
C LEU A 22 23.43 30.41 -70.32
N PHE A 23 23.16 31.60 -69.77
CA PHE A 23 22.85 31.78 -68.35
C PHE A 23 21.35 31.67 -68.01
N LEU A 24 20.48 31.51 -69.01
CA LEU A 24 19.02 31.35 -68.86
C LEU A 24 18.51 29.93 -69.20
N ILE A 25 19.43 28.98 -69.39
CA ILE A 25 19.19 27.54 -69.19
C ILE A 25 19.98 27.10 -67.95
N LEU A 26 19.85 27.88 -66.86
CA LEU A 26 19.75 27.21 -65.58
C LEU A 26 18.38 26.55 -65.61
N ASN A 27 18.38 25.23 -65.76
CA ASN A 27 17.38 24.43 -65.10
C ASN A 27 17.29 24.99 -63.67
N PHE A 28 16.28 25.80 -63.38
CA PHE A 28 15.57 25.57 -62.15
C PHE A 28 15.01 24.15 -62.31
N SER A 29 15.86 23.14 -62.12
CA SER A 29 15.47 22.13 -61.18
C SER A 29 15.18 22.97 -59.94
N THR A 30 13.92 23.30 -59.73
CA THR A 30 13.39 23.03 -58.42
C THR A 30 13.71 21.57 -58.18
N ASN A 31 14.94 21.29 -57.77
CA ASN A 31 15.17 20.39 -56.67
C ASN A 31 14.46 21.10 -55.51
N THR A 32 13.12 21.13 -55.55
CA THR A 32 12.40 20.54 -54.44
C THR A 32 13.08 19.20 -54.28
N THR A 33 14.15 19.19 -53.48
CA THR A 33 14.41 18.06 -52.62
C THR A 33 13.08 17.89 -51.91
N TYR A 34 12.19 17.09 -52.49
CA TYR A 34 11.23 16.38 -51.69
C TYR A 34 12.14 15.72 -50.66
N ALA A 35 12.08 16.21 -49.43
CA ALA A 35 12.63 15.46 -48.31
C ALA A 35 12.13 14.03 -48.55
N ALA A 36 13.05 13.06 -48.56
CA ALA A 36 12.66 11.66 -48.70
C ALA A 36 11.46 11.45 -47.78
N VAL A 37 10.32 11.09 -48.36
CA VAL A 37 9.08 10.92 -47.59
C VAL A 37 9.45 9.91 -46.51
N ALA A 38 9.31 10.30 -45.25
CA ALA A 38 9.67 9.43 -44.15
C ALA A 38 8.81 8.16 -44.27
N THR A 39 9.45 7.02 -44.47
CA THR A 39 8.77 5.73 -44.55
C THR A 39 8.70 5.10 -43.17
N GLN A 40 7.63 4.36 -42.91
CA GLN A 40 7.51 3.53 -41.71
C GLN A 40 8.73 2.61 -41.54
N VAL A 41 9.00 2.24 -40.29
CA VAL A 41 10.14 1.41 -39.91
C VAL A 41 9.80 -0.07 -40.07
N THR A 42 10.74 -0.85 -40.63
CA THR A 42 10.58 -2.30 -40.77
C THR A 42 10.63 -3.01 -39.42
N LEU A 43 9.97 -4.16 -39.31
CA LEU A 43 9.94 -4.98 -38.09
C LEU A 43 11.35 -5.24 -37.53
N ASP A 44 12.28 -5.71 -38.36
CA ASP A 44 13.66 -6.03 -37.95
C ASP A 44 14.37 -4.84 -37.29
N LYS A 45 14.05 -3.62 -37.74
CA LYS A 45 14.63 -2.41 -37.17
C LYS A 45 13.99 -2.05 -35.82
N VAL A 46 12.68 -2.23 -35.66
CA VAL A 46 12.03 -2.10 -34.33
C VAL A 46 12.60 -3.14 -33.37
N LEU A 47 12.79 -4.38 -33.82
CA LEU A 47 13.29 -5.49 -33.01
C LEU A 47 14.80 -5.44 -32.72
N SER A 48 15.54 -4.57 -33.42
CA SER A 48 16.99 -4.42 -33.25
C SER A 48 17.41 -3.90 -31.87
N ASN A 49 16.47 -3.39 -31.07
CA ASN A 49 16.69 -2.85 -29.72
C ASN A 49 17.72 -1.71 -29.70
N THR A 50 17.56 -0.74 -30.60
CA THR A 50 18.47 0.41 -30.73
C THR A 50 17.72 1.73 -30.73
N VAL A 51 18.31 2.74 -30.07
CA VAL A 51 17.92 4.15 -30.27
C VAL A 51 18.46 4.59 -31.62
N ASP A 52 17.63 5.21 -32.45
CA ASP A 52 18.10 5.63 -33.76
C ASP A 52 18.93 6.91 -33.74
N ASN A 53 19.64 7.15 -34.85
CA ASN A 53 20.50 8.32 -35.02
C ASN A 53 19.74 9.66 -35.07
N LYS A 54 18.40 9.64 -35.00
CA LYS A 54 17.52 10.83 -34.97
C LYS A 54 16.90 11.04 -33.59
N GLY A 55 17.14 10.15 -32.62
CA GLY A 55 16.68 10.26 -31.24
C GLY A 55 15.31 9.61 -30.97
N VAL A 56 14.74 8.84 -31.90
CA VAL A 56 13.54 8.04 -31.64
C VAL A 56 13.97 6.80 -30.86
N ASP A 57 13.46 6.67 -29.63
CA ASP A 57 13.75 5.54 -28.75
C ASP A 57 12.86 4.35 -29.12
N ARG A 58 13.47 3.35 -29.77
CA ARG A 58 12.84 2.06 -30.10
C ARG A 58 13.46 0.92 -29.29
N THR A 59 14.03 1.22 -28.12
CA THR A 59 14.46 0.16 -27.21
C THR A 59 13.26 -0.74 -26.90
N LEU A 60 13.50 -2.05 -26.87
CA LEU A 60 12.45 -3.02 -26.60
C LEU A 60 12.15 -3.00 -25.11
N PRO A 61 10.90 -2.73 -24.72
CA PRO A 61 10.49 -2.77 -23.32
C PRO A 61 10.77 -4.13 -22.67
N LYS A 62 10.93 -4.12 -21.35
CA LYS A 62 10.87 -5.35 -20.56
C LYS A 62 9.46 -5.94 -20.60
N GLY A 63 9.37 -7.23 -20.32
CA GLY A 63 8.11 -7.97 -20.42
C GLY A 63 8.30 -9.44 -20.08
N LEU A 64 7.26 -10.21 -20.33
CA LEU A 64 7.18 -11.63 -20.05
C LEU A 64 7.77 -12.47 -21.20
N THR A 65 8.06 -13.72 -20.89
CA THR A 65 8.52 -14.74 -21.86
C THR A 65 7.57 -15.94 -21.83
N ASN A 66 7.72 -16.85 -22.80
CA ASN A 66 6.89 -18.04 -22.96
C ASN A 66 5.41 -17.73 -23.26
N ILE A 67 5.14 -16.65 -24.01
CA ILE A 67 3.78 -16.23 -24.35
C ILE A 67 3.01 -17.32 -25.11
N ASN A 68 3.71 -18.13 -25.92
CA ASN A 68 3.14 -19.29 -26.61
C ASN A 68 2.55 -20.36 -25.68
N GLU A 69 2.95 -20.43 -24.40
CA GLU A 69 2.33 -21.34 -23.43
C GLU A 69 0.98 -20.83 -22.91
N LEU A 70 0.78 -19.51 -22.96
CA LEU A 70 -0.36 -18.80 -22.35
C LEU A 70 -1.40 -18.35 -23.37
N PHE A 71 -1.00 -18.25 -24.64
CA PHE A 71 -1.85 -17.84 -25.74
C PHE A 71 -1.82 -18.85 -26.89
N ASN A 72 -2.90 -18.83 -27.66
CA ASN A 72 -3.13 -19.60 -28.87
C ASN A 72 -3.18 -18.64 -30.06
N VAL A 73 -2.37 -18.91 -31.08
CA VAL A 73 -2.53 -18.30 -32.39
C VAL A 73 -3.49 -19.19 -33.19
N PRO A 74 -4.72 -18.73 -33.47
CA PRO A 74 -5.72 -19.56 -34.13
C PRO A 74 -5.40 -19.73 -35.61
N ALA A 75 -5.79 -20.88 -36.15
CA ALA A 75 -5.71 -21.16 -37.58
C ALA A 75 -6.80 -20.39 -38.34
N ILE A 76 -6.49 -19.16 -38.73
CA ILE A 76 -7.34 -18.29 -39.56
C ILE A 76 -6.62 -18.06 -40.90
N THR A 77 -7.38 -18.03 -41.99
CA THR A 77 -6.82 -17.72 -43.32
C THR A 77 -6.16 -16.35 -43.31
N ASN A 78 -4.94 -16.24 -43.85
CA ASN A 78 -4.14 -15.01 -43.87
C ASN A 78 -3.79 -14.44 -42.47
N ASN A 79 -3.77 -15.28 -41.43
CA ASN A 79 -3.25 -14.89 -40.12
C ASN A 79 -1.72 -14.78 -40.16
N ASP A 80 -1.21 -13.56 -39.96
CA ASP A 80 0.23 -13.25 -39.93
C ASP A 80 0.77 -13.16 -38.49
N THR A 81 -0.04 -13.53 -37.49
CA THR A 81 0.40 -13.47 -36.10
C THR A 81 1.53 -14.45 -35.78
N GLU A 82 2.58 -13.92 -35.15
CA GLU A 82 3.72 -14.68 -34.65
C GLU A 82 4.12 -14.20 -33.25
N VAL A 83 4.61 -15.11 -32.41
CA VAL A 83 5.25 -14.78 -31.13
C VAL A 83 6.74 -15.01 -31.28
N MET A 84 7.51 -13.92 -31.32
CA MET A 84 8.96 -13.93 -31.47
C MET A 84 9.64 -14.03 -30.10
N PRO A 85 10.32 -15.14 -29.78
CA PRO A 85 10.89 -15.35 -28.44
C PRO A 85 12.01 -14.36 -28.10
N ALA A 86 12.12 -14.00 -26.82
CA ALA A 86 13.17 -13.13 -26.29
C ALA A 86 14.58 -13.57 -26.72
N ASN A 87 15.44 -12.60 -27.07
CA ASN A 87 16.85 -12.81 -27.44
C ASN A 87 17.08 -13.86 -28.56
N THR A 88 16.10 -14.07 -29.46
CA THR A 88 16.22 -15.02 -30.58
C THR A 88 15.93 -14.36 -31.92
N GLY A 89 16.60 -14.83 -32.98
CA GLY A 89 16.40 -14.31 -34.33
C GLY A 89 16.60 -12.81 -34.39
N ASP A 90 15.59 -12.09 -34.88
CA ASP A 90 15.59 -10.63 -34.99
C ASP A 90 15.18 -9.93 -33.69
N ASN A 91 14.49 -10.61 -32.76
CA ASN A 91 14.15 -10.05 -31.45
C ASN A 91 15.40 -9.97 -30.55
N LYS A 92 15.93 -8.75 -30.40
CA LYS A 92 17.09 -8.44 -29.52
C LYS A 92 16.69 -7.99 -28.10
N GLY A 93 15.40 -8.11 -27.76
CA GLY A 93 14.86 -7.74 -26.46
C GLY A 93 14.83 -8.90 -25.48
N SER A 94 14.61 -8.59 -24.21
CA SER A 94 14.51 -9.57 -23.12
C SER A 94 13.12 -10.18 -22.94
N ALA A 95 12.15 -9.77 -23.76
CA ALA A 95 10.76 -10.22 -23.70
C ALA A 95 10.32 -10.85 -25.03
N ASP A 96 9.29 -11.69 -24.98
CA ASP A 96 8.64 -12.17 -26.20
C ASP A 96 7.86 -11.01 -26.83
N VAL A 97 7.97 -10.86 -28.16
CA VAL A 97 7.20 -9.87 -28.92
C VAL A 97 6.12 -10.61 -29.71
N THR A 98 4.87 -10.28 -29.45
CA THR A 98 3.76 -10.73 -30.29
C THR A 98 3.62 -9.78 -31.47
N VAL A 99 3.89 -10.27 -32.67
CA VAL A 99 3.65 -9.59 -33.93
C VAL A 99 2.25 -9.96 -34.37
N LEU A 100 1.32 -9.02 -34.39
CA LEU A 100 -0.06 -9.25 -34.81
C LEU A 100 -0.21 -9.07 -36.34
N THR A 101 0.38 -7.99 -36.86
CA THR A 101 0.54 -7.68 -38.29
C THR A 101 1.88 -6.98 -38.54
N GLN A 102 2.34 -6.98 -39.79
CA GLN A 102 3.66 -6.47 -40.17
C GLN A 102 3.61 -5.49 -41.35
N LEU A 103 4.44 -4.45 -41.30
CA LEU A 103 4.64 -3.50 -42.38
C LEU A 103 5.06 -4.21 -43.68
N GLY A 104 4.37 -3.91 -44.77
CA GLY A 104 4.63 -4.47 -46.10
C GLY A 104 3.83 -5.74 -46.41
N GLN A 105 3.13 -6.31 -45.43
CA GLN A 105 2.17 -7.40 -45.65
C GLN A 105 0.76 -6.80 -45.71
N THR A 106 0.14 -6.83 -46.90
CA THR A 106 -1.19 -6.26 -47.14
C THR A 106 -2.27 -7.34 -47.19
N ASN A 107 -3.51 -6.97 -46.86
CA ASN A 107 -4.67 -7.87 -46.81
C ASN A 107 -4.47 -9.06 -45.87
N LYS A 108 -3.87 -8.80 -44.71
CA LYS A 108 -3.59 -9.77 -43.66
C LYS A 108 -4.43 -9.52 -42.43
N VAL A 109 -4.63 -10.58 -41.67
CA VAL A 109 -5.25 -10.50 -40.35
C VAL A 109 -4.29 -10.97 -39.29
N GLY A 110 -4.55 -10.59 -38.05
CA GLY A 110 -3.86 -11.07 -36.88
C GLY A 110 -4.85 -11.50 -35.80
N ALA A 111 -4.55 -12.57 -35.09
CA ALA A 111 -5.30 -12.97 -33.90
C ALA A 111 -4.44 -13.76 -32.93
N ILE A 112 -4.63 -13.49 -31.64
CA ILE A 112 -4.04 -14.26 -30.54
C ILE A 112 -5.00 -14.29 -29.36
N TRP A 113 -5.26 -15.47 -28.79
CA TRP A 113 -6.26 -15.67 -27.74
C TRP A 113 -5.70 -16.39 -26.52
N SER A 114 -6.15 -15.98 -25.34
CA SER A 114 -5.72 -16.60 -24.08
C SER A 114 -6.10 -18.09 -24.03
N LYS A 115 -5.22 -18.94 -23.51
CA LYS A 115 -5.51 -20.37 -23.31
C LYS A 115 -6.28 -20.59 -22.01
N ARG A 116 -7.60 -20.42 -22.07
CA ARG A 116 -8.50 -20.52 -20.90
C ARG A 116 -8.64 -21.94 -20.32
N THR A 117 -8.59 -22.98 -21.16
CA THR A 117 -9.02 -24.35 -20.82
C THR A 117 -7.90 -25.39 -20.82
N GLN A 118 -6.73 -25.05 -20.27
CA GLN A 118 -5.61 -25.99 -20.13
C GLN A 118 -5.81 -26.96 -18.95
N SER A 119 -5.29 -28.18 -19.05
CA SER A 119 -5.30 -29.15 -17.95
C SER A 119 -4.43 -28.70 -16.77
N ASP A 120 -3.29 -28.08 -17.08
CA ASP A 120 -2.44 -27.43 -16.10
C ASP A 120 -3.02 -26.06 -15.73
N THR A 121 -3.57 -25.94 -14.52
CA THR A 121 -4.18 -24.71 -14.02
C THR A 121 -3.17 -23.56 -13.86
N SER A 122 -1.87 -23.86 -13.76
CA SER A 122 -0.81 -22.86 -13.70
C SER A 122 -0.55 -22.19 -15.05
N LYS A 123 -1.10 -22.74 -16.14
CA LYS A 123 -1.00 -22.18 -17.50
C LYS A 123 -2.33 -21.62 -18.01
N GLN A 124 -3.42 -21.77 -17.26
CA GLN A 124 -4.70 -21.23 -17.67
C GLN A 124 -4.66 -19.70 -17.67
N ASN A 125 -4.83 -19.11 -18.86
CA ASN A 125 -4.87 -17.67 -19.05
C ASN A 125 -6.31 -17.21 -19.37
N TYR A 126 -6.89 -16.41 -18.48
CA TYR A 126 -8.26 -15.90 -18.60
C TYR A 126 -8.48 -14.63 -17.76
N ILE A 127 -9.57 -13.94 -18.05
CA ILE A 127 -10.14 -12.92 -17.15
C ILE A 127 -11.26 -13.54 -16.32
N ASN A 128 -11.16 -13.45 -15.00
CA ASN A 128 -12.22 -13.79 -14.07
C ASN A 128 -13.04 -12.54 -13.76
N VAL A 129 -14.28 -12.50 -14.22
CA VAL A 129 -15.15 -11.32 -14.10
C VAL A 129 -15.48 -10.95 -12.64
N ASP A 130 -15.34 -11.90 -11.70
CA ASP A 130 -15.65 -11.71 -10.28
C ASP A 130 -14.46 -11.16 -9.47
N LYS A 131 -13.28 -11.00 -10.09
CA LYS A 131 -12.05 -10.58 -9.39
C LYS A 131 -11.47 -9.33 -10.01
N ARG A 132 -10.91 -8.44 -9.19
CA ARG A 132 -10.08 -7.35 -9.67
C ARG A 132 -8.85 -7.95 -10.37
N GLN A 133 -8.55 -7.47 -11.57
CA GLN A 133 -7.44 -7.97 -12.38
C GLN A 133 -6.82 -6.84 -13.19
N THR A 134 -5.49 -6.81 -13.29
CA THR A 134 -4.74 -5.84 -14.08
C THR A 134 -3.99 -6.54 -15.22
N MET A 135 -4.18 -6.04 -16.43
CA MET A 135 -3.37 -6.38 -17.61
C MET A 135 -2.49 -5.17 -17.92
N SER A 136 -1.19 -5.38 -18.07
CA SER A 136 -0.24 -4.35 -18.51
C SER A 136 0.60 -4.87 -19.66
N MET A 137 0.82 -4.01 -20.65
CA MET A 137 1.53 -4.35 -21.88
C MET A 137 2.10 -3.10 -22.54
N TRP A 138 3.10 -3.29 -23.38
CA TRP A 138 3.58 -2.30 -24.32
C TRP A 138 3.02 -2.62 -25.71
N MET A 139 2.55 -1.59 -26.41
CA MET A 139 1.95 -1.70 -27.74
C MET A 139 2.65 -0.77 -28.72
N TYR A 140 2.80 -1.21 -29.96
CA TYR A 140 3.42 -0.44 -31.03
C TYR A 140 2.54 -0.54 -32.28
N PHE A 141 2.30 0.59 -32.95
CA PHE A 141 1.33 0.71 -34.06
C PHE A 141 1.97 1.22 -35.37
N GLY A 142 3.30 1.24 -35.47
CA GLY A 142 3.98 1.75 -36.67
C GLY A 142 3.90 3.26 -36.83
N GLY A 143 3.82 3.70 -38.09
CA GLY A 143 3.85 5.12 -38.45
C GLY A 143 5.25 5.71 -38.51
N VAL A 144 5.31 7.05 -38.50
CA VAL A 144 6.56 7.82 -38.51
C VAL A 144 6.46 9.00 -37.56
N ASP A 145 7.50 9.18 -36.75
CA ASP A 145 7.59 10.25 -35.74
C ASP A 145 7.33 11.66 -36.34
N SER A 146 7.94 11.94 -37.50
CA SER A 146 7.92 13.28 -38.12
C SER A 146 6.62 13.70 -38.83
N PHE A 147 5.80 12.76 -39.33
CA PHE A 147 4.56 13.06 -40.10
C PHE A 147 3.52 11.94 -39.92
N GLY A 148 2.40 12.20 -39.25
CA GLY A 148 1.36 11.19 -39.06
C GLY A 148 0.51 10.91 -40.31
N GLY A 149 0.16 9.63 -40.52
CA GLY A 149 -1.19 9.24 -40.93
C GLY A 149 -1.54 9.05 -42.42
N THR A 150 -0.60 8.94 -43.37
CA THR A 150 -1.02 8.71 -44.79
C THR A 150 -0.96 7.27 -45.30
N ASP A 151 -0.35 6.32 -44.58
CA ASP A 151 -0.19 4.91 -45.07
C ASP A 151 -0.14 3.84 -43.94
N THR A 152 -0.66 4.13 -42.74
CA THR A 152 -0.73 3.18 -41.60
C THR A 152 -2.13 2.62 -41.46
N GLY A 153 -2.28 1.32 -41.33
CA GLY A 153 -3.58 0.70 -41.15
C GLY A 153 -3.53 -0.82 -41.00
N ASP A 154 -4.56 -1.42 -40.42
CA ASP A 154 -5.83 -0.78 -40.02
C ASP A 154 -5.96 -0.54 -38.49
N GLY A 155 -5.09 -1.18 -37.71
CA GLY A 155 -5.07 -1.11 -36.25
C GLY A 155 -5.17 -2.47 -35.59
N MET A 156 -5.41 -2.46 -34.28
CA MET A 156 -5.69 -3.66 -33.51
C MET A 156 -6.74 -3.44 -32.44
N ALA A 157 -7.35 -4.50 -31.96
CA ALA A 157 -8.36 -4.45 -30.92
C ALA A 157 -8.07 -5.45 -29.81
N LEU A 158 -8.21 -5.02 -28.55
CA LEU A 158 -8.28 -5.90 -27.40
C LEU A 158 -9.73 -6.36 -27.22
N VAL A 159 -9.93 -7.67 -27.05
CA VAL A 159 -11.26 -8.27 -26.98
C VAL A 159 -11.39 -9.15 -25.75
N LEU A 160 -12.48 -8.99 -25.01
CA LEU A 160 -12.96 -9.94 -24.00
C LEU A 160 -14.14 -10.71 -24.58
N GLN A 161 -14.10 -12.04 -24.58
CA GLN A 161 -15.16 -12.85 -25.20
C GLN A 161 -15.37 -14.22 -24.55
N ASN A 162 -16.57 -14.77 -24.77
CA ASN A 162 -16.98 -16.09 -24.26
C ASN A 162 -17.43 -17.04 -25.38
N VAL A 163 -16.67 -17.10 -26.47
CA VAL A 163 -16.92 -17.94 -27.64
C VAL A 163 -15.88 -19.07 -27.69
N SER A 164 -14.64 -18.77 -28.06
CA SER A 164 -13.57 -19.77 -28.26
C SER A 164 -12.20 -19.10 -28.37
N ASP A 165 -11.11 -19.87 -28.25
CA ASP A 165 -9.73 -19.42 -28.53
C ASP A 165 -9.39 -19.36 -30.03
N SER A 166 -10.42 -19.38 -30.88
CA SER A 166 -10.37 -19.13 -32.33
C SER A 166 -11.41 -18.12 -32.79
N ALA A 167 -11.91 -17.28 -31.89
CA ALA A 167 -12.90 -16.27 -32.21
C ALA A 167 -12.36 -15.26 -33.25
N PHE A 168 -13.18 -14.92 -34.23
CA PHE A 168 -12.91 -13.91 -35.25
C PHE A 168 -14.24 -13.47 -35.89
N THR A 169 -14.26 -12.31 -36.56
CA THR A 169 -15.39 -11.91 -37.39
C THR A 169 -15.62 -12.90 -38.54
N ASN A 170 -16.88 -13.18 -38.87
CA ASN A 170 -17.33 -14.31 -39.70
C ASN A 170 -18.15 -13.89 -40.94
N GLY A 171 -18.03 -12.65 -41.43
CA GLY A 171 -18.83 -12.20 -42.58
C GLY A 171 -18.14 -12.43 -43.93
N GLY A 172 -18.59 -13.45 -44.67
CA GLY A 172 -18.20 -13.69 -46.06
C GLY A 172 -16.84 -14.36 -46.23
N ASP A 173 -16.48 -14.70 -47.48
CA ASP A 173 -15.28 -15.47 -47.83
C ASP A 173 -14.04 -14.96 -47.09
N VAL A 174 -13.47 -15.79 -46.21
CA VAL A 174 -12.37 -15.45 -45.26
C VAL A 174 -11.14 -14.88 -45.98
N ALA A 175 -11.07 -14.99 -47.30
CA ALA A 175 -10.05 -14.40 -48.15
C ALA A 175 -10.14 -12.86 -48.29
N ASN A 176 -11.27 -12.21 -47.98
CA ASN A 176 -11.49 -10.77 -48.19
C ASN A 176 -12.18 -10.10 -46.98
N ILE A 177 -11.64 -10.26 -45.78
CA ILE A 177 -12.16 -9.58 -44.58
C ILE A 177 -11.82 -8.08 -44.69
N PRO A 178 -12.81 -7.16 -44.63
CA PRO A 178 -12.55 -5.73 -44.64
C PRO A 178 -11.65 -5.29 -43.48
N GLY A 179 -10.65 -4.47 -43.81
CA GLY A 179 -9.70 -3.92 -42.84
C GLY A 179 -10.36 -3.14 -41.69
N GLU A 180 -11.41 -2.37 -42.02
CA GLU A 180 -12.18 -1.57 -41.04
C GLU A 180 -12.79 -2.39 -39.89
N ALA A 181 -12.92 -3.72 -40.04
CA ALA A 181 -13.49 -4.56 -39.01
C ALA A 181 -12.48 -5.02 -37.94
N LEU A 182 -11.17 -4.89 -38.18
CA LEU A 182 -10.08 -5.29 -37.28
C LEU A 182 -10.15 -6.75 -36.78
N GLY A 183 -10.87 -7.61 -37.50
CA GLY A 183 -11.15 -8.99 -37.06
C GLY A 183 -12.20 -9.13 -35.96
N VAL A 184 -12.83 -8.03 -35.51
CA VAL A 184 -13.77 -7.97 -34.39
C VAL A 184 -15.19 -7.67 -34.86
N TRP A 185 -15.33 -6.55 -35.56
CA TRP A 185 -16.61 -5.93 -35.84
C TRP A 185 -17.33 -6.66 -36.97
N GLY A 186 -18.62 -6.40 -37.10
CA GLY A 186 -19.43 -6.99 -38.15
C GLY A 186 -18.91 -6.54 -39.51
N THR A 187 -18.98 -7.42 -40.50
CA THR A 187 -18.53 -7.14 -41.87
C THR A 187 -19.71 -7.19 -42.84
N VAL A 188 -19.69 -6.29 -43.82
CA VAL A 188 -20.77 -6.18 -44.80
C VAL A 188 -20.70 -7.36 -45.76
N VAL A 189 -21.73 -8.23 -45.75
CA VAL A 189 -21.83 -9.36 -46.68
C VAL A 189 -22.61 -8.92 -47.91
N SER A 190 -21.94 -8.78 -49.05
CA SER A 190 -22.58 -8.47 -50.33
C SER A 190 -23.36 -9.68 -50.90
N PRO A 191 -24.50 -9.51 -51.62
CA PRO A 191 -25.20 -8.25 -51.91
C PRO A 191 -26.59 -8.16 -51.23
N ILE A 192 -26.96 -6.92 -50.90
CA ILE A 192 -28.34 -6.41 -50.68
C ILE A 192 -28.87 -6.51 -49.24
N ASP A 193 -29.24 -5.33 -48.72
CA ASP A 193 -29.82 -4.99 -47.43
C ASP A 193 -28.91 -5.16 -46.20
N VAL A 194 -28.03 -4.18 -45.99
CA VAL A 194 -27.28 -4.04 -44.73
C VAL A 194 -28.26 -3.63 -43.64
N VAL A 195 -28.76 -4.63 -42.94
CA VAL A 195 -29.48 -4.43 -41.69
C VAL A 195 -28.47 -4.59 -40.56
N THR A 196 -28.48 -3.64 -39.63
CA THR A 196 -27.59 -3.58 -38.46
C THR A 196 -27.60 -4.89 -37.65
N SER A 197 -28.74 -5.57 -37.54
CA SER A 197 -28.85 -6.90 -36.91
C SER A 197 -28.16 -8.03 -37.68
N ALA A 198 -28.05 -7.96 -39.01
CA ALA A 198 -27.30 -8.94 -39.80
C ALA A 198 -25.79 -8.71 -39.67
N LEU A 199 -25.37 -7.44 -39.67
CA LEU A 199 -23.98 -7.04 -39.45
C LEU A 199 -23.48 -7.52 -38.08
N ALA A 200 -24.23 -7.23 -37.02
CA ALA A 200 -23.90 -7.64 -35.66
C ALA A 200 -23.74 -9.17 -35.49
N LYS A 201 -24.43 -10.00 -36.28
CA LYS A 201 -24.28 -11.47 -36.24
C LYS A 201 -22.98 -11.98 -36.84
N THR A 202 -22.32 -11.17 -37.67
CA THR A 202 -21.02 -11.52 -38.26
C THR A 202 -19.85 -11.17 -37.36
N ALA A 203 -20.02 -10.23 -36.42
CA ALA A 203 -19.00 -9.84 -35.47
C ALA A 203 -18.61 -10.99 -34.50
N ILE A 204 -17.56 -10.80 -33.70
CA ILE A 204 -17.27 -11.70 -32.58
C ILE A 204 -18.44 -11.66 -31.59
N GLN A 205 -19.12 -12.79 -31.42
CA GLN A 205 -20.27 -12.89 -30.52
C GLN A 205 -19.85 -12.85 -29.04
N LYS A 206 -20.80 -12.56 -28.13
CA LYS A 206 -20.61 -12.65 -26.68
C LYS A 206 -19.36 -11.92 -26.17
N SER A 207 -19.19 -10.66 -26.59
CA SER A 207 -17.94 -9.94 -26.48
C SER A 207 -18.10 -8.47 -26.14
N TRP A 208 -17.01 -7.90 -25.65
CA TRP A 208 -16.73 -6.47 -25.54
C TRP A 208 -15.35 -6.25 -26.13
N ALA A 209 -15.18 -5.19 -26.90
CA ALA A 209 -13.93 -4.89 -27.57
C ALA A 209 -13.55 -3.42 -27.42
N MET A 210 -12.25 -3.17 -27.39
CA MET A 210 -11.64 -1.86 -27.45
C MET A 210 -10.66 -1.83 -28.62
N GLU A 211 -10.94 -0.98 -29.59
CA GLU A 211 -10.08 -0.78 -30.76
C GLU A 211 -9.04 0.31 -30.51
N PHE A 212 -7.90 0.13 -31.13
CA PHE A 212 -6.84 1.11 -31.33
C PHE A 212 -6.72 1.25 -32.85
N ASP A 213 -7.59 2.10 -33.39
CA ASP A 213 -7.80 2.26 -34.82
C ASP A 213 -6.78 3.27 -35.36
N THR A 214 -6.01 2.85 -36.36
CA THR A 214 -4.91 3.61 -36.94
C THR A 214 -5.23 4.18 -38.33
N TYR A 215 -6.41 3.87 -38.88
CA TYR A 215 -6.79 4.21 -40.25
C TYR A 215 -8.23 4.74 -40.34
N PRO A 216 -8.43 6.01 -40.73
CA PRO A 216 -9.75 6.62 -40.75
C PRO A 216 -10.60 6.09 -41.92
N ASN A 217 -11.60 5.25 -41.62
CA ASN A 217 -12.55 4.73 -42.58
C ASN A 217 -13.76 5.68 -42.74
N SER A 218 -13.68 6.62 -43.68
CA SER A 218 -14.78 7.55 -43.97
C SER A 218 -15.01 7.79 -45.48
N GLY A 219 -16.00 7.13 -46.08
CA GLY A 219 -16.56 7.60 -47.35
C GLY A 219 -16.91 6.56 -48.42
N THR A 220 -16.77 5.25 -48.19
CA THR A 220 -17.27 4.21 -49.12
C THR A 220 -18.09 3.14 -48.39
N TYR A 221 -18.84 2.34 -49.16
CA TYR A 221 -19.78 1.34 -48.63
C TYR A 221 -19.16 0.30 -47.68
N ASP A 222 -17.88 0.03 -47.87
CA ASP A 222 -17.01 -0.94 -47.19
C ASP A 222 -15.80 -0.29 -46.50
N SER A 223 -15.85 1.04 -46.29
CA SER A 223 -14.85 1.85 -45.57
C SER A 223 -15.54 3.09 -44.98
N ASN A 224 -16.38 2.90 -43.95
CA ASN A 224 -17.20 3.97 -43.38
C ASN A 224 -17.51 3.87 -41.87
N PHE A 225 -16.80 3.00 -41.13
CA PHE A 225 -17.00 2.87 -39.67
C PHE A 225 -16.72 4.16 -38.89
N ASP A 226 -15.80 5.00 -39.37
CA ASP A 226 -15.37 6.23 -38.72
C ASP A 226 -16.08 7.50 -39.20
N LYS A 227 -17.20 7.35 -39.91
CA LYS A 227 -17.98 8.49 -40.43
C LYS A 227 -18.19 9.62 -39.42
N ASN A 228 -18.37 9.28 -38.15
CA ASN A 228 -18.65 10.23 -37.07
C ASN A 228 -17.45 10.51 -36.16
N VAL A 229 -16.25 10.08 -36.53
CA VAL A 229 -15.01 10.31 -35.79
C VAL A 229 -14.22 11.43 -36.44
N SER A 230 -13.70 12.35 -35.62
CA SER A 230 -12.76 13.38 -36.06
C SER A 230 -11.37 13.06 -35.51
N GLY A 231 -10.46 12.59 -36.36
CA GLY A 231 -9.10 12.21 -35.98
C GLY A 231 -8.39 11.47 -37.11
N PHE A 232 -7.06 11.32 -37.00
CA PHE A 232 -6.30 10.42 -37.88
C PHE A 232 -6.26 8.99 -37.34
N ASN A 233 -6.43 8.84 -36.03
CA ASN A 233 -6.51 7.58 -35.31
C ASN A 233 -7.32 7.81 -34.01
N HIS A 234 -7.83 6.73 -33.41
CA HIS A 234 -8.62 6.82 -32.18
C HIS A 234 -8.58 5.52 -31.37
N ILE A 235 -8.99 5.65 -30.11
CA ILE A 235 -9.38 4.50 -29.28
C ILE A 235 -10.88 4.60 -29.03
N ALA A 236 -11.59 3.51 -29.23
CA ALA A 236 -12.99 3.39 -28.88
C ALA A 236 -13.32 2.00 -28.38
N SER A 237 -14.51 1.83 -27.82
CA SER A 237 -14.99 0.52 -27.37
C SER A 237 -16.45 0.35 -27.70
N ASN A 238 -16.92 -0.89 -27.83
CA ASN A 238 -18.34 -1.24 -27.85
C ASN A 238 -18.53 -2.75 -27.69
N TYR A 239 -19.76 -3.24 -27.88
CA TYR A 239 -20.13 -4.65 -27.89
C TYR A 239 -20.35 -5.11 -29.34
N PRO A 240 -19.40 -5.83 -29.95
CA PRO A 240 -19.43 -6.13 -31.38
C PRO A 240 -20.73 -6.79 -31.88
N ALA A 241 -21.37 -7.61 -31.04
CA ALA A 241 -22.59 -8.34 -31.39
C ALA A 241 -23.90 -7.58 -31.12
N ARG A 242 -23.86 -6.32 -30.68
CA ARG A 242 -25.07 -5.52 -30.47
C ARG A 242 -25.43 -4.78 -31.75
N GLU A 243 -26.71 -4.84 -32.11
CA GLU A 243 -27.25 -4.10 -33.25
C GLU A 243 -27.00 -2.59 -33.12
N SER A 244 -27.11 -2.05 -31.90
CA SER A 244 -26.89 -0.62 -31.59
C SER A 244 -25.47 -0.14 -31.84
N THR A 245 -24.49 -1.03 -32.00
CA THR A 245 -23.11 -0.67 -32.36
C THR A 245 -23.03 -0.17 -33.79
N TYR A 246 -24.01 -0.48 -34.64
CA TYR A 246 -23.99 -0.14 -36.05
C TYR A 246 -25.13 0.82 -36.40
N GLY A 247 -24.90 1.65 -37.41
CA GLY A 247 -25.92 2.45 -38.08
C GLY A 247 -25.75 2.37 -39.60
N ILE A 248 -26.78 2.80 -40.33
CA ILE A 248 -26.76 2.82 -41.81
C ILE A 248 -26.89 4.26 -42.29
N GLY A 249 -25.92 4.71 -43.08
CA GLY A 249 -25.88 6.01 -43.73
C GLY A 249 -25.97 5.91 -45.26
N THR A 250 -25.90 7.07 -45.92
CA THR A 250 -25.86 7.19 -47.38
C THR A 250 -24.64 6.50 -48.00
N GLU A 251 -23.53 6.43 -47.25
CA GLU A 251 -22.26 5.84 -47.67
C GLU A 251 -22.08 4.39 -47.17
N GLY A 252 -23.11 3.73 -46.61
CA GLY A 252 -23.01 2.35 -46.09
C GLY A 252 -23.16 2.26 -44.57
N ALA A 253 -22.67 1.15 -44.00
CA ALA A 253 -22.66 0.97 -42.54
C ALA A 253 -21.65 1.93 -41.89
N TYR A 254 -21.93 2.34 -40.66
CA TYR A 254 -20.99 3.05 -39.80
C TYR A 254 -21.09 2.53 -38.37
N MET A 255 -20.08 2.81 -37.54
CA MET A 255 -20.07 2.41 -36.14
C MET A 255 -20.44 3.55 -35.19
N ASN A 256 -21.19 3.21 -34.15
CA ASN A 256 -21.43 4.06 -33.00
C ASN A 256 -20.33 3.77 -31.97
N HIS A 257 -19.32 4.63 -31.90
CA HIS A 257 -18.21 4.48 -30.95
C HIS A 257 -18.61 4.89 -29.53
N ASP A 258 -18.43 4.01 -28.55
CA ASP A 258 -18.48 4.37 -27.13
C ASP A 258 -17.08 4.68 -26.61
N ASN A 259 -17.01 5.54 -25.58
CA ASN A 259 -15.78 5.87 -24.87
C ASN A 259 -14.67 6.50 -25.73
N LEU A 260 -15.00 7.02 -26.93
CA LEU A 260 -14.09 7.59 -27.92
C LEU A 260 -12.99 8.50 -27.32
N ILE A 261 -11.76 8.28 -27.77
CA ILE A 261 -10.56 9.06 -27.49
C ILE A 261 -9.90 9.40 -28.83
N THR A 262 -9.91 10.68 -29.20
CA THR A 262 -9.26 11.19 -30.42
C THR A 262 -8.06 12.09 -30.10
N SER A 263 -7.72 12.24 -28.82
CA SER A 263 -6.53 12.97 -28.42
C SER A 263 -5.95 12.54 -27.08
N ILE A 264 -4.62 12.50 -26.99
CA ILE A 264 -3.85 12.21 -25.78
C ILE A 264 -2.87 13.37 -25.50
N PRO A 265 -3.01 14.11 -24.37
CA PRO A 265 -2.17 15.27 -24.08
C PRO A 265 -0.67 14.98 -23.88
N THR A 266 -0.30 13.77 -23.41
CA THR A 266 1.12 13.39 -23.20
C THR A 266 1.82 12.95 -24.48
N ALA A 267 1.07 12.65 -25.54
CA ALA A 267 1.63 12.17 -26.78
C ALA A 267 2.33 13.31 -27.53
N THR A 268 3.45 13.01 -28.19
CA THR A 268 4.19 13.95 -29.03
C THR A 268 3.28 14.58 -30.10
N ARG A 269 2.31 13.80 -30.59
CA ARG A 269 1.27 14.23 -31.53
C ARG A 269 -0.10 13.96 -30.95
N THR A 270 -0.69 14.98 -30.33
CA THR A 270 -1.91 14.82 -29.53
C THR A 270 -3.07 14.16 -30.27
N SER A 271 -3.28 14.45 -31.56
CA SER A 271 -4.38 13.87 -32.39
C SER A 271 -3.95 12.76 -33.36
N ASN A 272 -2.70 12.28 -33.24
CA ASN A 272 -2.19 11.11 -33.97
C ASN A 272 -1.25 10.34 -33.03
N PHE A 273 -1.83 9.78 -31.96
CA PHE A 273 -1.08 9.31 -30.78
C PHE A 273 -0.78 7.81 -30.79
N LEU A 274 -1.34 7.05 -31.75
CA LEU A 274 -1.04 5.63 -31.96
C LEU A 274 0.16 5.44 -32.92
N THR A 275 0.09 6.05 -34.11
CA THR A 275 1.02 5.81 -35.24
C THR A 275 2.20 6.78 -35.27
N ASP A 276 2.94 6.87 -34.18
CA ASP A 276 4.03 7.82 -33.98
C ASP A 276 5.42 7.18 -33.88
N ASP A 277 5.60 5.91 -34.27
CA ASP A 277 6.88 5.19 -34.28
C ASP A 277 7.50 5.00 -32.86
N HIS A 278 6.64 4.96 -31.83
CA HIS A 278 7.00 4.70 -30.43
C HIS A 278 6.19 3.55 -29.83
N TRP A 279 6.78 2.93 -28.80
CA TRP A 279 6.08 2.02 -27.91
C TRP A 279 5.24 2.81 -26.89
N HIS A 280 3.99 2.42 -26.73
CA HIS A 280 3.04 3.00 -25.78
C HIS A 280 2.71 1.97 -24.70
N HIS A 281 2.90 2.32 -23.44
CA HIS A 281 2.46 1.46 -22.34
C HIS A 281 0.94 1.57 -22.17
N VAL A 282 0.29 0.44 -21.90
CA VAL A 282 -1.15 0.36 -21.66
C VAL A 282 -1.39 -0.45 -20.39
N THR A 283 -2.06 0.16 -19.42
CA THR A 283 -2.59 -0.53 -18.23
C THR A 283 -4.10 -0.61 -18.33
N LEU A 284 -4.65 -1.82 -18.23
CA LEU A 284 -6.07 -2.08 -18.15
C LEU A 284 -6.41 -2.73 -16.82
N THR A 285 -7.30 -2.12 -16.04
CA THR A 285 -7.78 -2.68 -14.77
C THR A 285 -9.25 -3.02 -14.85
N TRP A 286 -9.56 -4.32 -14.76
CA TRP A 286 -10.91 -4.82 -14.56
C TRP A 286 -11.30 -4.72 -13.09
N THR A 287 -12.40 -4.02 -12.82
CA THR A 287 -13.07 -3.99 -11.52
C THR A 287 -14.42 -4.71 -11.65
N PRO A 288 -14.66 -5.77 -10.87
CA PRO A 288 -15.91 -6.53 -10.91
C PRO A 288 -17.14 -5.66 -10.68
N ALA A 289 -18.27 -6.09 -11.23
CA ALA A 289 -19.55 -5.48 -10.90
C ALA A 289 -19.83 -5.63 -9.40
N PRO A 290 -20.30 -4.57 -8.70
CA PRO A 290 -20.76 -4.69 -7.33
C PRO A 290 -21.86 -5.75 -7.19
N SER A 291 -21.99 -6.36 -6.02
CA SER A 291 -23.03 -7.35 -5.75
C SER A 291 -24.42 -6.83 -6.14
N GLY A 292 -25.13 -7.58 -6.99
CA GLY A 292 -26.46 -7.20 -7.51
C GLY A 292 -26.46 -6.31 -8.75
N SER A 293 -25.29 -5.99 -9.31
CA SER A 293 -25.14 -5.23 -10.56
C SER A 293 -24.53 -6.10 -11.66
N THR A 294 -24.74 -5.72 -12.92
CA THR A 294 -24.03 -6.27 -14.09
C THR A 294 -22.98 -5.32 -14.66
N ASP A 295 -22.92 -4.09 -14.14
CA ASP A 295 -21.98 -3.04 -14.54
C ASP A 295 -20.63 -3.24 -13.86
N ALA A 296 -19.72 -3.94 -14.54
CA ALA A 296 -18.29 -3.92 -14.22
C ALA A 296 -17.63 -2.66 -14.81
N THR A 297 -16.36 -2.45 -14.48
CA THR A 297 -15.58 -1.31 -15.01
C THR A 297 -14.24 -1.77 -15.56
N MET A 298 -13.91 -1.31 -16.76
CA MET A 298 -12.57 -1.38 -17.33
C MET A 298 -11.94 0.01 -17.28
N THR A 299 -10.85 0.17 -16.55
CA THR A 299 -10.08 1.41 -16.52
C THR A 299 -8.86 1.28 -17.42
N LEU A 300 -8.81 2.07 -18.49
CA LEU A 300 -7.66 2.24 -19.37
C LEU A 300 -6.78 3.38 -18.86
N ASN A 301 -5.50 3.12 -18.66
CA ASN A 301 -4.46 4.13 -18.65
C ASN A 301 -3.62 3.94 -19.92
N TYR A 302 -3.63 4.95 -20.79
CA TYR A 302 -2.90 4.91 -22.06
C TYR A 302 -1.63 5.77 -21.95
N ASP A 303 -0.52 5.23 -22.46
CA ASP A 303 0.80 5.86 -22.47
C ASP A 303 1.15 6.38 -21.06
N ASP A 304 0.95 5.53 -20.05
CA ASP A 304 1.02 5.86 -18.63
C ASP A 304 2.39 5.61 -17.99
N LYS A 305 3.34 5.06 -18.75
CA LYS A 305 4.67 4.67 -18.29
C LYS A 305 5.75 5.03 -19.32
N ASN A 306 6.90 5.51 -18.86
CA ASN A 306 8.12 5.67 -19.66
C ASN A 306 8.89 4.34 -19.72
N MET A 307 9.87 4.21 -20.63
CA MET A 307 10.67 2.97 -20.80
C MET A 307 11.40 2.52 -19.53
N ASP A 308 11.70 3.45 -18.62
CA ASP A 308 12.38 3.18 -17.36
C ASP A 308 11.45 2.71 -16.23
N GLY A 309 10.14 2.61 -16.46
CA GLY A 309 9.15 2.23 -15.44
C GLY A 309 8.48 3.40 -14.74
N THR A 310 8.98 4.63 -14.91
CA THR A 310 8.40 5.81 -14.26
C THR A 310 7.06 6.20 -14.88
N PRO A 311 6.11 6.76 -14.10
CA PRO A 311 4.85 7.23 -14.67
C PRO A 311 5.05 8.34 -15.69
N LYS A 312 4.37 8.23 -16.83
CA LYS A 312 4.29 9.31 -17.82
C LYS A 312 3.08 10.18 -17.52
N LEU A 313 3.34 11.43 -17.13
CA LEU A 313 2.34 12.34 -16.58
C LEU A 313 2.07 13.53 -17.51
N THR A 314 0.81 13.94 -17.57
CA THR A 314 0.39 15.23 -18.13
C THR A 314 0.99 16.40 -17.34
N THR A 315 0.92 17.62 -17.88
CA THR A 315 1.33 18.85 -17.17
C THR A 315 0.58 19.06 -15.85
N ALA A 316 -0.60 18.45 -15.68
CA ALA A 316 -1.37 18.47 -14.44
C ALA A 316 -0.96 17.36 -13.44
N GLY A 317 0.11 16.60 -13.72
CA GLY A 317 0.61 15.53 -12.87
C GLY A 317 -0.26 14.26 -12.87
N LYS A 318 -1.00 14.00 -13.96
CA LYS A 318 -1.92 12.85 -14.06
C LYS A 318 -1.60 11.97 -15.26
N VAL A 319 -1.86 10.67 -15.13
CA VAL A 319 -1.87 9.71 -16.25
C VAL A 319 -3.12 9.89 -17.13
N ASN A 320 -3.07 9.46 -18.40
CA ASN A 320 -4.24 9.53 -19.30
C ASN A 320 -5.20 8.38 -19.03
N THR A 321 -6.20 8.63 -18.17
CA THR A 321 -7.16 7.61 -17.75
C THR A 321 -8.52 7.76 -18.44
N LYS A 322 -9.08 6.63 -18.90
CA LYS A 322 -10.47 6.49 -19.30
C LYS A 322 -11.13 5.35 -18.53
N VAL A 323 -12.24 5.65 -17.87
CA VAL A 323 -13.06 4.67 -17.15
C VAL A 323 -14.24 4.27 -18.03
N MET A 324 -14.38 2.98 -18.33
CA MET A 324 -15.37 2.41 -19.23
C MET A 324 -16.27 1.43 -18.48
N LYS A 325 -17.58 1.59 -18.61
CA LYS A 325 -18.54 0.61 -18.06
C LYS A 325 -18.65 -0.60 -18.97
N VAL A 326 -18.64 -1.79 -18.39
CA VAL A 326 -18.80 -3.06 -19.11
C VAL A 326 -19.95 -3.85 -18.49
N ASP A 327 -21.04 -3.99 -19.25
CA ASP A 327 -22.20 -4.81 -18.93
C ASP A 327 -21.87 -6.29 -19.17
N THR A 328 -21.68 -6.99 -18.07
CA THR A 328 -21.28 -8.40 -18.05
C THR A 328 -22.32 -9.35 -18.66
N THR A 329 -23.58 -8.92 -18.82
CA THR A 329 -24.59 -9.75 -19.50
C THR A 329 -24.30 -9.96 -20.98
N ALA A 330 -23.53 -9.06 -21.61
CA ALA A 330 -23.13 -9.18 -23.00
C ALA A 330 -22.28 -10.42 -23.29
N PHE A 331 -21.60 -10.98 -22.27
CA PHE A 331 -20.75 -12.16 -22.42
C PHE A 331 -21.51 -13.49 -22.37
N ASP A 332 -22.78 -13.49 -21.95
CA ASP A 332 -23.60 -14.71 -21.83
C ASP A 332 -22.82 -15.89 -21.20
N LEU A 333 -22.39 -15.68 -19.96
CA LEU A 333 -21.42 -16.55 -19.27
C LEU A 333 -21.94 -17.95 -18.94
N ASN A 334 -23.26 -18.18 -18.95
CA ASN A 334 -23.88 -19.49 -18.70
C ASN A 334 -23.34 -20.21 -17.43
N GLY A 335 -23.10 -19.46 -16.35
CA GLY A 335 -22.56 -19.98 -15.09
C GLY A 335 -21.04 -20.06 -15.00
N SER A 336 -20.31 -19.74 -16.07
CA SER A 336 -18.87 -19.47 -16.01
C SER A 336 -18.60 -18.10 -15.39
N ASN A 337 -17.38 -17.89 -14.90
CA ASN A 337 -16.85 -16.56 -14.59
C ASN A 337 -15.59 -16.22 -15.38
N LYS A 338 -15.22 -17.06 -16.36
CA LYS A 338 -13.97 -16.91 -17.12
C LYS A 338 -14.24 -16.45 -18.55
N LEU A 339 -13.57 -15.39 -18.97
CA LEU A 339 -13.52 -14.91 -20.36
C LEU A 339 -12.19 -15.28 -21.01
N TYR A 340 -12.23 -15.55 -22.30
CA TYR A 340 -11.06 -15.41 -23.15
C TYR A 340 -10.75 -13.92 -23.29
N TRP A 341 -9.47 -13.61 -23.40
CA TRP A 341 -9.02 -12.29 -23.81
C TRP A 341 -7.91 -12.42 -24.83
N GLY A 342 -7.70 -11.39 -25.63
CA GLY A 342 -6.74 -11.47 -26.71
C GLY A 342 -6.79 -10.25 -27.59
N PHE A 343 -6.05 -10.33 -28.69
CA PHE A 343 -5.96 -9.28 -29.68
C PHE A 343 -6.32 -9.80 -31.05
N THR A 344 -6.95 -8.94 -31.84
CA THR A 344 -7.09 -9.11 -33.28
C THR A 344 -6.64 -7.84 -33.98
N GLY A 345 -6.30 -7.93 -35.26
CA GLY A 345 -5.94 -6.77 -36.07
C GLY A 345 -5.96 -7.14 -37.55
N SER A 346 -5.75 -6.14 -38.39
CA SER A 346 -5.71 -6.34 -39.84
C SER A 346 -4.86 -5.31 -40.55
N THR A 347 -4.64 -5.58 -41.83
CA THR A 347 -4.07 -4.66 -42.80
C THR A 347 -4.93 -4.70 -44.05
N GLY A 348 -5.21 -3.54 -44.64
CA GLY A 348 -5.80 -3.42 -45.96
C GLY A 348 -4.74 -3.24 -47.04
N LEU A 349 -4.93 -2.22 -47.88
CA LEU A 349 -3.89 -1.75 -48.80
C LEU A 349 -2.76 -1.01 -48.06
N SER A 350 -3.09 -0.40 -46.93
CA SER A 350 -2.14 0.08 -45.93
C SER A 350 -1.67 -1.09 -45.06
N SER A 351 -0.48 -0.96 -44.48
CA SER A 351 0.07 -1.95 -43.55
C SER A 351 0.91 -1.27 -42.48
N GLU A 352 1.07 -1.93 -41.35
CA GLU A 352 1.82 -1.42 -40.20
C GLU A 352 2.33 -2.58 -39.35
N ASN A 353 3.26 -2.27 -38.43
CA ASN A 353 3.63 -3.22 -37.40
C ASN A 353 2.71 -3.02 -36.20
N ASN A 354 1.87 -4.01 -35.91
CA ASN A 354 1.09 -4.06 -34.67
C ASN A 354 1.76 -5.07 -33.72
N LEU A 355 2.46 -4.56 -32.71
CA LEU A 355 3.28 -5.36 -31.81
C LEU A 355 2.82 -5.23 -30.36
N ILE A 356 2.91 -6.32 -29.60
CA ILE A 356 2.52 -6.37 -28.19
C ILE A 356 3.60 -7.09 -27.38
N ILE A 357 4.00 -6.50 -26.26
CA ILE A 357 4.82 -7.13 -25.21
C ILE A 357 4.02 -7.11 -23.92
N PHE A 358 3.73 -8.28 -23.36
CA PHE A 358 2.98 -8.38 -22.09
C PHE A 358 3.90 -8.17 -20.89
N GLU A 359 3.44 -7.48 -19.86
CA GLU A 359 4.12 -7.34 -18.57
C GLU A 359 3.39 -8.10 -17.43
N SER A 360 2.10 -8.37 -17.59
CA SER A 360 1.31 -9.08 -16.59
C SER A 360 0.21 -9.94 -17.22
N ILE A 361 -0.02 -11.11 -16.60
CA ILE A 361 -1.13 -12.02 -16.94
C ILE A 361 -1.94 -12.28 -15.67
N PRO A 362 -3.07 -11.59 -15.46
CA PRO A 362 -3.69 -11.50 -14.13
C PRO A 362 -4.34 -12.79 -13.62
N SER A 363 -4.49 -13.81 -14.46
CA SER A 363 -4.93 -15.15 -14.00
C SER A 363 -3.80 -15.96 -13.38
N LEU A 364 -2.55 -15.65 -13.73
CA LEU A 364 -1.37 -16.29 -13.16
C LEU A 364 -1.02 -15.67 -11.82
N VAL A 365 -0.82 -14.35 -11.80
CA VAL A 365 -0.44 -13.59 -10.60
C VAL A 365 -1.05 -12.20 -10.67
N GLU A 366 -1.73 -11.80 -9.59
CA GLU A 366 -2.19 -10.44 -9.33
C GLU A 366 -1.69 -10.04 -7.94
N ALA A 367 -0.95 -8.94 -7.86
CA ALA A 367 -0.39 -8.40 -6.62
C ALA A 367 -0.34 -6.87 -6.67
N ASP A 368 -0.27 -6.25 -5.50
CA ASP A 368 -0.03 -4.82 -5.35
C ASP A 368 1.41 -4.55 -4.89
N ALA A 369 1.93 -3.41 -5.34
CA ALA A 369 3.12 -2.80 -4.79
C ALA A 369 2.75 -1.36 -4.39
N THR A 370 3.05 -0.97 -3.16
CA THR A 370 2.81 0.40 -2.66
C THR A 370 4.02 0.89 -1.88
N THR A 371 4.11 2.21 -1.68
CA THR A 371 5.18 2.83 -0.90
C THR A 371 4.65 3.71 0.20
N SER A 372 5.38 3.80 1.30
CA SER A 372 5.16 4.82 2.32
C SER A 372 6.50 5.31 2.88
N ILE A 373 6.57 6.60 3.25
CA ILE A 373 7.69 7.14 4.01
C ILE A 373 7.16 7.54 5.38
N ILE A 374 7.75 7.01 6.45
CA ILE A 374 7.34 7.29 7.83
C ILE A 374 8.41 8.15 8.48
N ASP A 375 8.01 9.33 8.96
CA ASP A 375 8.80 10.14 9.88
C ASP A 375 8.66 9.55 11.30
N GLU A 376 9.71 8.85 11.72
CA GLU A 376 9.78 8.17 13.01
C GLU A 376 10.06 9.15 14.16
N THR A 377 10.52 10.37 13.84
CA THR A 377 10.86 11.41 14.83
C THR A 377 9.61 12.15 15.28
N SER A 378 8.72 12.47 14.34
CA SER A 378 7.45 13.17 14.59
C SER A 378 6.30 12.24 14.99
N GLY A 379 6.61 11.20 15.78
CA GLY A 379 5.62 10.28 16.32
C GLY A 379 5.10 9.24 15.32
N ASN A 380 5.95 8.73 14.42
CA ASN A 380 5.63 7.71 13.41
C ASN A 380 4.53 8.15 12.44
N ARG A 381 4.71 9.33 11.86
CA ARG A 381 3.76 9.92 10.91
C ARG A 381 4.11 9.52 9.49
N GLU A 382 3.13 9.09 8.70
CA GLU A 382 3.31 8.93 7.26
C GLU A 382 3.38 10.28 6.54
N ILE A 383 4.37 10.43 5.67
CA ILE A 383 4.54 11.58 4.79
C ILE A 383 3.55 11.43 3.63
N THR A 384 2.66 12.42 3.47
CA THR A 384 1.64 12.42 2.41
C THR A 384 1.68 13.71 1.60
N ASP A 385 0.93 13.76 0.50
CA ASP A 385 0.81 14.99 -0.30
C ASP A 385 0.26 16.14 0.55
N ALA A 386 0.81 17.34 0.37
CA ALA A 386 0.34 18.54 1.04
C ALA A 386 -1.10 18.87 0.60
N THR A 387 -1.95 19.24 1.57
CA THR A 387 -3.34 19.66 1.32
C THR A 387 -3.57 21.06 1.87
N THR A 388 -4.70 21.67 1.52
CA THR A 388 -5.11 22.96 2.09
C THR A 388 -5.21 22.92 3.62
N ASP A 389 -5.70 21.80 4.16
CA ASP A 389 -5.89 21.62 5.61
C ASP A 389 -4.58 21.21 6.31
N ASN A 390 -3.64 20.60 5.58
CA ASN A 390 -2.33 20.20 6.08
C ASN A 390 -1.22 20.50 5.06
N PRO A 391 -0.75 21.76 4.97
CA PRO A 391 0.23 22.17 3.97
C PRO A 391 1.64 21.62 4.22
N ASN A 392 1.92 21.08 5.41
CA ASN A 392 3.22 20.51 5.78
C ASN A 392 3.19 18.97 5.84
N ALA A 393 2.15 18.33 5.30
CA ALA A 393 2.02 16.87 5.32
C ALA A 393 3.21 16.14 4.65
N ASN A 394 3.85 16.81 3.69
CA ASN A 394 5.02 16.32 2.96
C ASN A 394 6.37 16.86 3.51
N VAL A 395 6.38 17.45 4.70
CA VAL A 395 7.58 18.10 5.27
C VAL A 395 8.24 17.20 6.31
N VAL A 396 9.57 17.11 6.26
CA VAL A 396 10.44 16.58 7.33
C VAL A 396 11.55 17.59 7.63
N HIS A 397 12.26 17.41 8.72
CA HIS A 397 13.36 18.28 9.10
C HIS A 397 14.73 17.62 8.96
N GLN A 398 15.74 18.47 8.77
CA GLN A 398 17.14 18.05 8.88
C GLN A 398 17.37 17.30 10.20
N GLY A 399 17.88 16.06 10.11
CA GLY A 399 18.15 15.20 11.26
C GLY A 399 17.00 14.30 11.69
N ASP A 400 15.81 14.41 11.09
CA ASP A 400 14.71 13.48 11.37
C ASP A 400 15.07 12.08 10.89
N LYS A 401 14.76 11.08 11.70
CA LYS A 401 14.77 9.67 11.32
C LYS A 401 13.53 9.35 10.50
N VAL A 402 13.76 8.70 9.36
CA VAL A 402 12.70 8.27 8.45
C VAL A 402 12.87 6.80 8.07
N SER A 403 11.76 6.14 7.78
CA SER A 403 11.77 4.85 7.08
C SER A 403 11.04 4.91 5.75
N VAL A 404 11.69 4.41 4.71
CA VAL A 404 11.12 4.25 3.36
C VAL A 404 10.72 2.79 3.21
N ASN A 405 9.46 2.56 2.90
CA ASN A 405 8.84 1.24 2.89
C ASN A 405 8.27 0.94 1.51
N TYR A 406 8.54 -0.26 0.99
CA TYR A 406 7.92 -0.80 -0.21
C TYR A 406 7.16 -2.07 0.19
N ASN A 407 5.83 -2.03 0.05
CA ASN A 407 4.93 -3.10 0.48
C ASN A 407 4.43 -3.87 -0.72
N LEU A 408 4.77 -5.16 -0.80
CA LEU A 408 4.33 -6.09 -1.83
C LEU A 408 3.27 -7.01 -1.23
N ASN A 409 2.09 -7.08 -1.86
CA ASN A 409 0.96 -7.87 -1.36
C ASN A 409 0.38 -8.74 -2.46
N TYR A 410 0.43 -10.06 -2.30
CA TYR A 410 -0.23 -10.98 -3.23
C TYR A 410 -1.75 -10.89 -3.07
N LEU A 411 -2.49 -10.75 -4.17
CA LEU A 411 -3.95 -10.65 -4.16
C LEU A 411 -4.60 -11.95 -4.65
N SER A 412 -4.25 -12.39 -5.85
CA SER A 412 -4.87 -13.57 -6.46
C SER A 412 -4.02 -14.17 -7.59
N GLY A 413 -4.43 -15.33 -8.11
CA GLY A 413 -3.71 -16.01 -9.19
C GLY A 413 -3.58 -17.51 -8.98
N SER A 414 -3.14 -18.21 -10.02
CA SER A 414 -2.83 -19.64 -10.00
C SER A 414 -1.39 -19.94 -9.55
N LYS A 415 -0.44 -19.03 -9.81
CA LYS A 415 1.00 -19.17 -9.52
C LYS A 415 1.45 -18.27 -8.36
N PRO A 416 2.53 -18.63 -7.65
CA PRO A 416 3.23 -17.68 -6.78
C PRO A 416 3.84 -16.55 -7.60
N TRP A 417 3.93 -15.35 -7.01
CA TRP A 417 4.80 -14.30 -7.52
C TRP A 417 6.24 -14.64 -7.12
N GLU A 418 7.01 -15.11 -8.09
CA GLU A 418 8.34 -15.69 -7.85
C GLU A 418 9.42 -15.06 -8.73
N ASN A 419 10.67 -15.25 -8.31
CA ASN A 419 11.85 -14.63 -8.90
C ASN A 419 11.74 -13.10 -8.97
N ILE A 420 11.34 -12.47 -7.86
CA ILE A 420 11.13 -11.03 -7.81
C ILE A 420 12.49 -10.34 -7.72
N ASP A 421 12.94 -9.81 -8.85
CA ASP A 421 14.11 -8.94 -8.95
C ASP A 421 13.66 -7.50 -8.66
N ALA A 422 14.17 -6.93 -7.57
CA ALA A 422 13.90 -5.56 -7.18
C ALA A 422 15.04 -4.64 -7.63
N THR A 423 14.70 -3.56 -8.34
CA THR A 423 15.61 -2.43 -8.59
C THR A 423 15.00 -1.20 -7.95
N ILE A 424 15.61 -0.72 -6.87
CA ILE A 424 15.07 0.31 -5.99
C ILE A 424 15.99 1.53 -6.02
N ASN A 425 15.51 2.63 -6.60
CA ASN A 425 16.12 3.94 -6.36
C ASN A 425 15.49 4.51 -5.09
N LEU A 426 16.33 4.77 -4.10
CA LEU A 426 15.92 5.37 -2.83
C LEU A 426 15.86 6.89 -2.97
N PRO A 427 14.95 7.57 -2.26
CA PRO A 427 14.97 9.02 -2.17
C PRO A 427 16.34 9.53 -1.71
N ASP A 428 16.81 10.56 -2.40
CA ASP A 428 18.05 11.24 -2.05
C ASP A 428 17.93 11.98 -0.71
N LYS A 429 19.07 12.49 -0.22
CA LYS A 429 19.12 13.35 0.99
C LYS A 429 18.67 12.64 2.27
N ILE A 430 18.86 11.32 2.30
CA ILE A 430 18.73 10.48 3.49
C ILE A 430 20.02 9.69 3.64
N ASP A 431 20.65 9.81 4.80
CA ASP A 431 21.79 8.98 5.18
C ASP A 431 21.23 7.64 5.70
N TYR A 432 21.07 6.66 4.80
CA TYR A 432 20.54 5.35 5.12
C TYR A 432 21.49 4.56 6.03
N SER A 433 20.91 3.83 6.98
CA SER A 433 21.63 3.10 8.02
C SER A 433 21.21 1.63 8.16
N SER A 434 20.02 1.26 7.67
CA SER A 434 19.53 -0.12 7.68
C SER A 434 18.69 -0.43 6.45
N ALA A 435 18.66 -1.72 6.11
CA ALA A 435 17.84 -2.29 5.05
C ALA A 435 17.40 -3.70 5.45
N LEU A 436 16.10 -3.98 5.46
CA LEU A 436 15.55 -5.25 5.89
C LEU A 436 14.26 -5.57 5.12
N ILE A 437 14.10 -6.84 4.74
CA ILE A 437 12.85 -7.36 4.19
C ILE A 437 12.15 -8.14 5.30
N THR A 438 10.87 -7.82 5.55
CA THR A 438 10.00 -8.59 6.45
C THR A 438 8.92 -9.29 5.64
N TYR A 439 8.90 -10.61 5.68
CA TYR A 439 7.86 -11.44 5.07
C TYR A 439 6.78 -11.79 6.09
N THR A 440 5.52 -11.76 5.67
CA THR A 440 4.38 -12.15 6.51
C THR A 440 3.63 -13.31 5.86
N ASP A 441 3.35 -14.37 6.63
CA ASP A 441 2.55 -15.50 6.16
C ASP A 441 1.04 -15.29 6.34
N ASP A 442 0.24 -16.22 5.81
CA ASP A 442 -1.21 -16.25 5.90
C ASP A 442 -1.76 -16.42 7.33
N ALA A 443 -0.91 -16.78 8.30
CA ALA A 443 -1.22 -16.81 9.73
C ALA A 443 -0.77 -15.54 10.47
N GLY A 444 -0.17 -14.57 9.77
CA GLY A 444 0.35 -13.33 10.35
C GLY A 444 1.72 -13.46 11.04
N LYS A 445 2.42 -14.60 10.88
CA LYS A 445 3.77 -14.78 11.41
C LYS A 445 4.79 -14.16 10.48
N THR A 446 5.79 -13.51 11.07
CA THR A 446 6.84 -12.81 10.33
C THR A 446 8.16 -13.58 10.29
N SER A 447 8.90 -13.37 9.21
CA SER A 447 10.31 -13.76 9.05
C SER A 447 11.07 -12.65 8.32
N THR A 448 12.39 -12.63 8.43
CA THR A 448 13.20 -11.51 7.90
C THR A 448 14.34 -11.98 6.99
N GLU A 449 14.72 -11.10 6.07
CA GLU A 449 15.86 -11.24 5.17
C GLU A 449 16.66 -9.93 5.14
N THR A 450 17.99 -10.05 5.20
CA THR A 450 18.90 -8.91 5.10
C THR A 450 19.27 -8.64 3.64
N ILE A 451 19.37 -7.37 3.26
CA ILE A 451 19.81 -6.95 1.93
C ILE A 451 21.33 -6.75 1.95
N GLY A 452 22.09 -7.75 1.50
CA GLY A 452 23.56 -7.73 1.56
C GLY A 452 24.20 -6.62 0.72
N GLU A 453 23.55 -6.28 -0.38
CA GLU A 453 23.97 -5.26 -1.35
C GLU A 453 23.92 -3.84 -0.76
N PHE A 454 23.17 -3.62 0.32
CA PHE A 454 22.99 -2.33 0.96
C PHE A 454 24.34 -1.65 1.32
N SER A 455 25.30 -2.44 1.81
CA SER A 455 26.63 -1.92 2.18
C SER A 455 27.48 -1.43 1.00
N GLY A 456 27.17 -1.90 -0.22
CA GLY A 456 27.86 -1.54 -1.45
C GLY A 456 27.07 -0.61 -2.37
N MET A 457 25.94 -0.07 -1.88
CA MET A 457 25.05 0.79 -2.65
C MET A 457 25.79 2.00 -3.25
N THR A 458 25.56 2.25 -4.55
CA THR A 458 26.02 3.44 -5.25
C THR A 458 24.85 4.20 -5.84
N ASN A 459 24.91 5.53 -5.89
CA ASN A 459 23.85 6.38 -6.47
C ASN A 459 22.46 6.15 -5.85
N ASN A 460 22.40 5.77 -4.56
CA ASN A 460 21.15 5.45 -3.86
C ASN A 460 20.30 4.37 -4.55
N GLN A 461 20.93 3.46 -5.29
CA GLN A 461 20.24 2.37 -6.00
C GLN A 461 20.64 1.00 -5.45
N ILE A 462 19.65 0.15 -5.24
CA ILE A 462 19.81 -1.23 -4.80
C ILE A 462 19.18 -2.15 -5.81
N GLU A 463 19.94 -3.15 -6.25
CA GLU A 463 19.45 -4.31 -6.98
C GLU A 463 19.47 -5.50 -6.03
N HIS A 464 18.33 -6.17 -5.84
CA HIS A 464 18.21 -7.28 -4.92
C HIS A 464 17.13 -8.26 -5.37
N LYS A 465 17.45 -9.55 -5.38
CA LYS A 465 16.46 -10.60 -5.64
C LYS A 465 15.86 -11.10 -4.33
N LEU A 466 14.55 -10.95 -4.15
CA LEU A 466 13.87 -11.41 -2.95
C LEU A 466 14.05 -12.92 -2.76
N GLY A 467 14.40 -13.33 -1.53
CA GLY A 467 14.61 -14.73 -1.19
C GLY A 467 13.34 -15.57 -1.07
N GLN A 468 12.15 -14.95 -1.00
CA GLN A 468 10.86 -15.65 -0.90
C GLN A 468 9.90 -15.25 -2.03
N SER A 469 9.09 -16.22 -2.46
CA SER A 469 7.96 -15.97 -3.37
C SER A 469 6.69 -15.64 -2.59
N LEU A 470 5.80 -14.84 -3.17
CA LEU A 470 4.54 -14.42 -2.54
C LEU A 470 3.37 -15.22 -3.11
N TYR A 471 2.51 -15.78 -2.26
CA TYR A 471 1.36 -16.56 -2.66
C TYR A 471 0.21 -16.48 -1.65
N LYS A 472 -0.98 -16.92 -2.05
CA LYS A 472 -2.18 -16.94 -1.18
C LYS A 472 -2.10 -17.89 0.02
N THR A 473 -1.12 -18.79 0.06
CA THR A 473 -0.85 -19.71 1.17
C THR A 473 0.64 -19.69 1.47
N GLY A 474 1.03 -19.70 2.75
CA GLY A 474 2.41 -19.42 3.14
C GLY A 474 2.69 -17.92 3.13
N ILE A 475 3.80 -17.46 2.54
CA ILE A 475 4.17 -16.04 2.52
C ILE A 475 3.23 -15.25 1.61
N THR A 476 2.47 -14.31 2.16
CA THR A 476 1.46 -13.52 1.43
C THR A 476 1.94 -12.11 1.08
N SER A 477 2.86 -11.55 1.85
CA SER A 477 3.39 -10.21 1.65
C SER A 477 4.85 -10.06 2.05
N ALA A 478 5.48 -9.01 1.51
CA ALA A 478 6.81 -8.56 1.87
C ALA A 478 6.83 -7.05 2.08
N ASN A 479 7.50 -6.58 3.13
CA ASN A 479 7.82 -5.18 3.36
C ASN A 479 9.33 -5.00 3.24
N VAL A 480 9.78 -4.30 2.20
CA VAL A 480 11.18 -3.89 2.02
C VAL A 480 11.35 -2.53 2.70
N LYS A 481 12.04 -2.50 3.84
CA LYS A 481 12.21 -1.32 4.69
C LYS A 481 13.65 -0.82 4.65
N PHE A 482 13.80 0.48 4.46
CA PHE A 482 15.05 1.21 4.60
C PHE A 482 14.91 2.27 5.68
N GLU A 483 15.83 2.34 6.64
CA GLU A 483 15.82 3.37 7.69
C GLU A 483 17.04 4.27 7.55
N GLY A 484 16.85 5.57 7.74
CA GLY A 484 17.92 6.55 7.62
C GLY A 484 17.62 7.84 8.37
N THR A 485 18.59 8.75 8.30
CA THR A 485 18.46 10.10 8.87
C THR A 485 18.47 11.13 7.75
N VAL A 486 17.48 12.02 7.74
CA VAL A 486 17.35 13.08 6.75
C VAL A 486 18.56 14.02 6.79
N ASN A 487 19.19 14.22 5.64
CA ASN A 487 20.33 15.09 5.45
C ASN A 487 20.28 15.83 4.10
N ALA A 488 19.84 17.09 4.11
CA ALA A 488 19.78 17.95 2.93
C ALA A 488 21.16 18.15 2.26
N GLY A 489 22.25 18.04 3.03
CA GLY A 489 23.60 18.37 2.57
C GLY A 489 23.80 19.86 2.28
N THR A 490 22.87 20.71 2.73
CA THR A 490 22.87 22.17 2.55
C THR A 490 22.36 22.84 3.83
N THR A 491 22.55 24.16 3.93
CA THR A 491 21.96 25.00 4.98
C THR A 491 20.80 25.84 4.46
N THR A 492 20.26 25.53 3.27
CA THR A 492 19.09 26.23 2.74
C THR A 492 17.88 25.94 3.62
N THR A 493 16.96 26.90 3.72
CA THR A 493 15.79 26.79 4.60
C THR A 493 14.86 25.65 4.20
N GLU A 494 14.76 25.38 2.90
CA GLU A 494 13.97 24.31 2.31
C GLU A 494 14.81 23.62 1.21
N THR A 495 14.61 22.32 1.05
CA THR A 495 15.21 21.50 -0.02
C THR A 495 14.18 20.49 -0.49
N ASP A 496 13.83 20.52 -1.77
CA ASP A 496 12.92 19.53 -2.37
C ASP A 496 13.65 18.20 -2.59
N VAL A 497 12.99 17.10 -2.24
CA VAL A 497 13.42 15.74 -2.54
C VAL A 497 12.40 15.13 -3.50
N PRO A 498 12.81 14.79 -4.73
CA PRO A 498 11.89 14.23 -5.72
C PRO A 498 11.45 12.82 -5.33
N ALA A 499 10.34 12.38 -5.92
CA ALA A 499 9.92 10.98 -5.89
C ALA A 499 11.00 10.08 -6.51
N ALA A 500 11.18 8.89 -5.94
CA ALA A 500 12.15 7.91 -6.41
C ALA A 500 11.43 6.62 -6.86
N HIS A 501 11.91 6.05 -7.96
CA HIS A 501 11.30 4.88 -8.61
C HIS A 501 11.85 3.57 -8.05
N ALA A 502 10.97 2.59 -7.89
CA ALA A 502 11.35 1.21 -7.67
C ALA A 502 10.54 0.27 -8.56
N SER A 503 11.18 -0.81 -8.98
CA SER A 503 10.57 -1.89 -9.76
C SER A 503 10.73 -3.22 -9.03
N PHE A 504 9.73 -4.09 -9.19
CA PHE A 504 9.67 -5.44 -8.65
C PHE A 504 9.20 -6.36 -9.78
N TYR A 505 10.15 -6.97 -10.47
CA TYR A 505 9.86 -7.75 -11.67
C TYR A 505 10.03 -9.24 -11.37
N GLY A 506 8.91 -9.96 -11.39
CA GLY A 506 8.87 -11.40 -11.25
C GLY A 506 8.61 -12.11 -12.57
N SER A 507 8.52 -13.44 -12.52
CA SER A 507 8.41 -14.30 -13.71
C SER A 507 7.14 -14.07 -14.54
N ASP A 508 6.01 -13.75 -13.89
CA ASP A 508 4.69 -13.59 -14.53
C ASP A 508 4.03 -12.23 -14.22
N LEU A 509 4.71 -11.36 -13.45
CA LEU A 509 4.17 -10.08 -13.00
C LEU A 509 5.28 -9.06 -12.75
N GLN A 510 5.12 -7.89 -13.37
CA GLN A 510 5.97 -6.72 -13.17
C GLN A 510 5.17 -5.61 -12.45
N LYS A 511 5.81 -4.96 -11.48
CA LYS A 511 5.24 -3.82 -10.75
C LYS A 511 6.26 -2.69 -10.62
N ASP A 512 5.79 -1.47 -10.87
CA ASP A 512 6.55 -0.23 -10.68
C ASP A 512 5.84 0.62 -9.64
N VAL A 513 6.61 1.31 -8.80
CA VAL A 513 6.10 2.23 -7.78
C VAL A 513 7.00 3.45 -7.65
N MET A 514 6.40 4.55 -7.21
CA MET A 514 7.11 5.79 -6.88
C MET A 514 6.93 6.08 -5.41
N THR A 515 8.01 6.43 -4.71
CA THR A 515 7.90 7.07 -3.39
C THR A 515 7.23 8.45 -3.53
N LYS A 516 6.81 9.01 -2.40
CA LYS A 516 6.32 10.39 -2.36
C LYS A 516 7.49 11.37 -2.36
N ALA A 517 7.36 12.45 -3.14
CA ALA A 517 8.24 13.60 -3.01
C ALA A 517 7.97 14.32 -1.69
N PHE A 518 9.01 14.89 -1.08
CA PHE A 518 8.90 15.58 0.20
C PHE A 518 9.87 16.76 0.29
N VAL A 519 9.67 17.63 1.28
CA VAL A 519 10.49 18.82 1.49
C VAL A 519 11.23 18.69 2.82
N ILE A 520 12.55 18.90 2.78
CA ILE A 520 13.38 18.99 3.97
C ILE A 520 13.45 20.45 4.40
N LYS A 521 13.08 20.74 5.65
CA LYS A 521 13.25 22.08 6.26
C LYS A 521 14.32 22.08 7.34
N GLN A 522 14.97 23.22 7.53
CA GLN A 522 15.82 23.41 8.71
C GLN A 522 14.93 23.53 9.96
N PRO A 523 15.17 22.72 11.01
CA PRO A 523 14.31 22.73 12.19
C PRO A 523 14.45 24.04 12.96
N ASN A 524 13.32 24.65 13.33
CA ASN A 524 13.32 25.71 14.34
C ASN A 524 13.34 25.10 15.75
N LYS A 525 14.46 24.50 16.12
CA LYS A 525 14.60 23.58 17.26
C LYS A 525 13.70 23.91 18.47
N ILE A 526 12.83 22.96 18.80
CA ILE A 526 12.07 23.00 20.06
C ILE A 526 13.03 22.58 21.19
N THR A 527 13.16 23.42 22.21
CA THR A 527 13.92 23.10 23.41
C THR A 527 12.95 22.64 24.49
N LEU A 528 13.08 21.38 24.90
CA LEU A 528 12.36 20.81 26.05
C LEU A 528 13.30 20.74 27.25
N THR A 529 12.92 21.39 28.34
CA THR A 529 13.69 21.44 29.58
C THR A 529 12.98 20.67 30.68
N LYS A 530 13.71 19.78 31.36
CA LYS A 530 13.29 19.12 32.59
C LYS A 530 13.26 20.15 33.71
N THR A 531 12.09 20.43 34.28
CA THR A 531 11.95 21.42 35.36
C THR A 531 11.66 20.81 36.73
N GLY A 532 11.35 19.51 36.79
CA GLY A 532 11.15 18.74 38.01
C GLY A 532 12.32 17.81 38.36
N SER A 533 12.26 17.22 39.55
CA SER A 533 13.19 16.17 39.99
C SER A 533 12.64 14.77 39.70
N ASP A 534 13.51 13.76 39.78
CA ASP A 534 13.06 12.37 39.83
C ASP A 534 12.16 12.15 41.05
N VAL A 535 11.19 11.24 40.92
CA VAL A 535 10.09 11.09 41.88
C VAL A 535 10.11 9.70 42.51
N THR A 536 9.90 9.62 43.81
CA THR A 536 9.58 8.36 44.51
C THR A 536 8.13 8.39 44.96
N THR A 537 7.35 7.36 44.63
CA THR A 537 5.90 7.29 44.91
C THR A 537 5.46 5.85 45.17
N SER A 538 4.20 5.61 45.53
CA SER A 538 3.62 4.26 45.67
C SER A 538 2.81 3.87 44.41
N PHE A 539 2.55 2.56 44.22
CA PHE A 539 2.01 1.98 42.98
C PHE A 539 0.66 2.58 42.51
N ASN A 540 -0.13 3.14 43.43
CA ASN A 540 -1.46 3.68 43.15
C ASN A 540 -1.53 5.21 43.14
N LYS A 541 -0.39 5.89 43.28
CA LYS A 541 -0.35 7.35 43.35
C LYS A 541 0.16 7.93 42.03
N GLU A 542 -0.69 8.74 41.40
CA GLU A 542 -0.31 9.54 40.25
C GLU A 542 0.81 10.53 40.63
N VAL A 543 1.78 10.68 39.73
CA VAL A 543 2.83 11.68 39.82
C VAL A 543 2.79 12.58 38.59
N LEU A 544 3.11 13.85 38.78
CA LEU A 544 3.17 14.83 37.72
C LEU A 544 4.63 15.10 37.35
N LEU A 545 4.99 14.85 36.09
CA LEU A 545 6.32 15.14 35.56
C LEU A 545 6.27 16.44 34.75
N ASN A 546 7.03 17.44 35.19
CA ASN A 546 7.00 18.76 34.56
C ASN A 546 7.99 18.90 33.40
N GLY A 547 7.56 19.57 32.34
CA GLY A 547 8.43 19.93 31.23
C GLY A 547 8.13 21.34 30.77
N LYS A 548 9.18 22.09 30.41
CA LYS A 548 9.07 23.43 29.84
C LYS A 548 9.54 23.43 28.40
N VAL A 549 8.69 23.92 27.51
CA VAL A 549 8.92 24.05 26.07
C VAL A 549 9.33 25.48 25.75
N SER A 550 10.25 25.65 24.80
CA SER A 550 10.54 26.94 24.18
C SER A 550 11.08 26.73 22.76
N TYR A 551 11.08 27.77 21.94
CA TYR A 551 11.76 27.74 20.63
C TYR A 551 13.16 28.34 20.74
N SER A 552 14.07 27.86 19.89
CA SER A 552 15.38 28.49 19.67
C SER A 552 15.23 29.91 19.16
N ASP A 553 14.31 30.13 18.22
CA ASP A 553 13.87 31.46 17.81
C ASP A 553 13.00 32.10 18.88
N LYS A 554 13.56 33.11 19.57
CA LYS A 554 12.89 33.83 20.67
C LYS A 554 11.75 34.73 20.21
N THR A 555 11.56 34.93 18.91
CA THR A 555 10.41 35.67 18.38
C THR A 555 9.14 34.82 18.32
N LYS A 556 9.26 33.48 18.37
CA LYS A 556 8.12 32.57 18.39
C LYS A 556 7.62 32.32 19.81
N THR A 557 6.31 32.43 19.99
CA THR A 557 5.61 32.06 21.22
C THR A 557 5.21 30.60 21.21
N VAL A 558 5.25 29.95 22.38
CA VAL A 558 4.71 28.60 22.54
C VAL A 558 3.18 28.64 22.47
N ASP A 559 2.61 27.89 21.53
CA ASP A 559 1.18 27.63 21.45
C ASP A 559 0.92 26.16 21.81
N PRO A 560 0.44 25.86 23.03
CA PRO A 560 0.27 24.49 23.49
C PRO A 560 -0.86 23.73 22.76
N SER A 561 -1.77 24.43 22.06
CA SER A 561 -2.81 23.78 21.24
C SER A 561 -2.21 23.03 20.03
N LYS A 562 -1.02 23.44 19.60
CA LYS A 562 -0.30 22.86 18.47
C LYS A 562 0.71 21.79 18.89
N LEU A 563 0.89 21.55 20.18
CA LEU A 563 1.94 20.66 20.68
C LEU A 563 1.39 19.35 21.23
N THR A 564 2.05 18.25 20.90
CA THR A 564 1.78 16.92 21.45
C THR A 564 2.99 16.48 22.28
N VAL A 565 2.73 16.11 23.54
CA VAL A 565 3.72 15.50 24.43
C VAL A 565 3.67 13.99 24.22
N VAL A 566 4.83 13.40 23.94
CA VAL A 566 5.01 11.95 23.81
C VAL A 566 5.85 11.47 24.96
N ALA A 567 5.34 10.50 25.70
CA ALA A 567 6.03 9.88 26.81
C ALA A 567 6.18 8.38 26.58
N SER A 568 7.37 7.84 26.86
CA SER A 568 7.62 6.40 26.89
C SER A 568 7.98 5.98 28.31
N VAL A 569 7.21 5.06 28.88
CA VAL A 569 7.47 4.45 30.19
C VAL A 569 7.87 3.01 29.95
N ASN A 570 9.14 2.69 30.18
CA ASN A 570 9.70 1.35 29.93
C ASN A 570 9.31 0.78 28.55
N GLY A 571 9.36 1.62 27.51
CA GLY A 571 9.02 1.24 26.13
C GLY A 571 7.55 1.39 25.74
N GLN A 572 6.63 1.56 26.69
CA GLN A 572 5.23 1.86 26.38
C GLN A 572 5.05 3.34 26.08
N VAL A 573 4.62 3.67 24.86
CA VAL A 573 4.41 5.04 24.41
C VAL A 573 2.97 5.50 24.62
N ALA A 574 2.80 6.71 25.12
CA ALA A 574 1.52 7.44 25.14
C ALA A 574 1.70 8.85 24.59
N LYS A 575 0.64 9.39 23.99
CA LYS A 575 0.60 10.73 23.40
C LYS A 575 -0.52 11.54 24.04
N THR A 576 -0.23 12.78 24.42
CA THR A 576 -1.19 13.69 25.06
C THR A 576 -1.02 15.09 24.50
N SER A 577 -2.12 15.78 24.19
CA SER A 577 -2.07 17.20 23.80
C SER A 577 -1.52 18.03 24.96
N MET A 578 -0.50 18.87 24.70
CA MET A 578 0.10 19.72 25.73
C MET A 578 -0.94 20.65 26.37
N ASN A 579 -1.90 21.15 25.59
CA ASN A 579 -2.98 22.02 26.07
C ASN A 579 -3.83 21.38 27.18
N SER A 580 -3.94 20.04 27.21
CA SER A 580 -4.73 19.31 28.21
C SER A 580 -4.01 19.10 29.54
N ILE A 581 -2.69 19.32 29.58
CA ILE A 581 -1.81 19.03 30.73
C ILE A 581 -0.96 20.25 31.11
N LEU A 582 -1.44 21.46 30.83
CA LEU A 582 -0.74 22.69 31.20
C LEU A 582 -0.59 22.83 32.71
N ALA A 583 0.58 23.29 33.14
CA ALA A 583 0.75 23.76 34.51
C ALA A 583 -0.08 25.04 34.71
N SER A 584 -0.58 25.26 35.93
CA SER A 584 -1.44 26.41 36.24
C SER A 584 -0.79 27.73 35.85
N ASN A 585 -1.55 28.59 35.15
CA ASN A 585 -1.11 29.90 34.66
C ASN A 585 0.14 29.87 33.76
N SER A 586 0.37 28.78 33.03
CA SER A 586 1.47 28.67 32.06
C SER A 586 0.95 28.39 30.65
N THR A 587 1.68 28.87 29.64
CA THR A 587 1.49 28.53 28.23
C THR A 587 2.62 27.66 27.68
N ASP A 588 3.71 27.52 28.43
CA ASP A 588 4.97 26.92 27.99
C ASP A 588 5.42 25.74 28.87
N THR A 589 4.70 25.45 29.95
CA THR A 589 5.05 24.41 30.92
C THR A 589 3.87 23.46 31.09
N PHE A 590 4.14 22.16 31.01
CA PHE A 590 3.16 21.10 31.25
C PHE A 590 3.49 20.30 32.52
N ALA A 591 2.51 19.52 32.97
CA ALA A 591 2.57 18.58 34.08
C ALA A 591 1.96 17.24 33.64
N LEU A 592 2.79 16.32 33.13
CA LEU A 592 2.35 15.05 32.59
C LEU A 592 1.99 14.08 33.72
N PRO A 593 0.74 13.59 33.80
CA PRO A 593 0.37 12.55 34.75
C PRO A 593 0.98 11.20 34.36
N VAL A 594 1.61 10.54 35.33
CA VAL A 594 2.12 9.17 35.22
C VAL A 594 1.52 8.34 36.35
N SER A 595 0.84 7.27 35.96
CA SER A 595 0.20 6.31 36.86
C SER A 595 0.12 4.94 36.19
N SER A 596 -0.16 3.89 36.97
CA SER A 596 -0.39 2.54 36.46
C SER A 596 -1.65 2.41 35.60
N GLN A 597 -2.58 3.37 35.70
CA GLN A 597 -3.77 3.44 34.83
C GLN A 597 -3.42 3.92 33.41
N LEU A 598 -2.47 4.84 33.30
CA LEU A 598 -2.02 5.38 32.01
C LEU A 598 -0.91 4.55 31.38
N PHE A 599 -0.07 3.93 32.20
CA PHE A 599 1.08 3.13 31.78
C PHE A 599 1.09 1.78 32.48
N SER A 600 0.61 0.75 31.79
CA SER A 600 0.61 -0.64 32.25
C SER A 600 2.01 -1.22 32.45
N ASN A 601 3.03 -0.67 31.79
CA ASN A 601 4.43 -1.07 31.95
C ASN A 601 5.11 -0.43 33.18
N LEU A 602 4.42 0.42 33.93
CA LEU A 602 4.92 0.96 35.19
C LEU A 602 4.99 -0.16 36.24
N HIS A 603 6.14 -0.35 36.86
CA HIS A 603 6.39 -1.43 37.81
C HIS A 603 7.08 -0.92 39.08
N GLU A 604 7.20 -1.77 40.09
CA GLU A 604 7.96 -1.45 41.29
C GLU A 604 9.46 -1.27 41.00
N GLY A 605 10.13 -0.43 41.79
CA GLY A 605 11.52 -0.04 41.53
C GLY A 605 11.62 1.11 40.53
N ALA A 606 12.78 1.25 39.89
CA ALA A 606 13.06 2.35 38.99
C ALA A 606 12.38 2.15 37.63
N ASN A 607 11.62 3.15 37.20
CA ASN A 607 11.02 3.23 35.87
C ASN A 607 11.64 4.40 35.12
N THR A 608 12.07 4.16 33.89
CA THR A 608 12.59 5.21 33.02
C THR A 608 11.45 5.81 32.21
N VAL A 609 11.25 7.12 32.36
CA VAL A 609 10.26 7.89 31.62
C VAL A 609 10.98 8.88 30.71
N THR A 610 10.92 8.66 29.41
CA THR A 610 11.45 9.60 28.41
C THR A 610 10.34 10.43 27.82
N ILE A 611 10.53 11.73 27.68
CA ILE A 611 9.53 12.66 27.17
C ILE A 611 10.13 13.53 26.07
N TYR A 612 9.41 13.68 24.97
CA TYR A 612 9.68 14.69 23.95
C TYR A 612 8.37 15.36 23.51
N VAL A 613 8.48 16.46 22.79
CA VAL A 613 7.34 17.22 22.25
C VAL A 613 7.52 17.42 20.77
N TYR A 614 6.45 17.29 19.99
CA TYR A 614 6.43 17.72 18.60
C TYR A 614 5.25 18.65 18.32
N ASN A 615 5.41 19.48 17.30
CA ASN A 615 4.38 20.39 16.82
C ASN A 615 3.54 19.72 15.72
N ASN A 616 2.22 19.73 15.86
CA ASN A 616 1.29 19.08 14.93
C ASN A 616 1.11 19.84 13.60
N GLU A 617 1.54 21.09 13.51
CA GLU A 617 1.44 21.89 12.27
C GLU A 617 2.71 21.85 11.42
N ASP A 618 3.88 22.05 12.02
CA ASP A 618 5.15 22.08 11.29
C ASP A 618 5.95 20.78 11.43
N TYR A 619 5.59 19.88 12.35
CA TYR A 619 6.24 18.58 12.62
C TYR A 619 7.65 18.69 13.19
N ASN A 620 8.00 19.83 13.75
CA ASN A 620 9.30 19.98 14.40
C ASN A 620 9.27 19.34 15.80
N VAL A 621 10.40 18.75 16.21
CA VAL A 621 10.51 17.90 17.41
C VAL A 621 11.54 18.46 18.38
N SER A 622 11.34 18.24 19.68
CA SER A 622 12.27 18.62 20.73
C SER A 622 13.35 17.58 20.99
N ASP A 623 14.40 17.98 21.71
CA ASP A 623 15.24 17.01 22.42
C ASP A 623 14.39 16.20 23.43
N THR A 624 14.87 15.02 23.80
CA THR A 624 14.23 14.16 24.81
C THR A 624 14.76 14.48 26.21
N ILE A 625 13.86 14.59 27.20
CA ILE A 625 14.20 14.64 28.63
C ILE A 625 13.88 13.30 29.29
N THR A 626 14.61 12.95 30.36
CA THR A 626 14.41 11.69 31.08
C THR A 626 14.14 11.94 32.57
N TYR A 627 13.14 11.23 33.09
CA TYR A 627 12.81 11.12 34.50
C TYR A 627 13.00 9.68 34.98
N THR A 628 13.42 9.53 36.24
CA THR A 628 13.30 8.27 36.97
C THR A 628 12.10 8.37 37.90
N VAL A 629 11.11 7.47 37.74
CA VAL A 629 10.01 7.30 38.68
C VAL A 629 10.24 6.02 39.45
N THR A 630 10.59 6.14 40.73
CA THR A 630 10.78 4.99 41.62
C THR A 630 9.48 4.69 42.34
N ILE A 631 8.92 3.50 42.09
CA ILE A 631 7.75 3.03 42.82
C ILE A 631 8.22 2.22 44.03
N SER A 632 7.84 2.65 45.24
CA SER A 632 8.10 1.97 46.51
C SER A 632 6.81 1.32 47.01
N GLY A 633 6.85 -0.01 47.23
CA GLY A 633 5.73 -0.72 47.83
C GLY A 633 5.70 -0.66 49.36
N THR A 634 4.54 -0.95 49.94
CA THR A 634 4.29 -1.09 51.38
C THR A 634 3.41 -2.31 51.67
N VAL A 635 3.52 -2.88 52.87
CA VAL A 635 2.54 -3.84 53.42
C VAL A 635 1.72 -3.15 54.53
N SER A 636 0.41 -3.30 54.49
CA SER A 636 -0.51 -2.64 55.44
C SER A 636 -1.61 -3.59 55.90
N LEU A 637 -2.06 -3.39 57.14
CA LEU A 637 -3.16 -4.15 57.76
C LEU A 637 -4.39 -3.25 57.94
N SER A 638 -5.57 -3.78 57.64
CA SER A 638 -6.86 -3.22 58.03
C SER A 638 -7.61 -4.24 58.89
N ALA A 639 -8.09 -3.82 60.06
CA ALA A 639 -8.89 -4.65 60.97
C ALA A 639 -10.03 -3.84 61.58
N SER A 640 -11.20 -4.45 61.76
CA SER A 640 -12.40 -3.81 62.32
C SER A 640 -12.68 -4.23 63.77
N ASN A 641 -13.56 -3.49 64.46
CA ASN A 641 -14.18 -3.97 65.69
C ASN A 641 -15.11 -5.14 65.35
N SER A 642 -15.02 -6.22 66.11
CA SER A 642 -15.73 -7.46 65.79
C SER A 642 -16.28 -8.14 67.04
N ASN A 643 -17.32 -8.95 66.89
CA ASN A 643 -18.02 -9.60 67.98
C ASN A 643 -17.89 -11.14 67.91
N PHE A 644 -18.03 -11.81 69.06
CA PHE A 644 -18.30 -13.24 69.12
C PHE A 644 -19.80 -13.49 69.24
N LYS A 645 -20.27 -14.71 68.99
CA LYS A 645 -21.69 -15.03 69.19
C LYS A 645 -22.09 -14.86 70.66
N THR A 646 -23.26 -14.27 70.89
CA THR A 646 -23.89 -14.19 72.21
C THR A 646 -24.19 -15.60 72.72
N VAL A 647 -23.86 -15.86 73.99
CA VAL A 647 -24.15 -17.11 74.69
C VAL A 647 -24.85 -16.87 76.01
N GLN A 648 -25.46 -17.91 76.57
CA GLN A 648 -26.01 -17.87 77.93
C GLN A 648 -24.90 -18.02 78.98
N SER A 649 -25.13 -17.47 80.17
CA SER A 649 -24.18 -17.50 81.31
C SER A 649 -23.81 -18.91 81.80
N PHE A 650 -24.66 -19.91 81.55
CA PHE A 650 -24.39 -21.32 81.86
C PHE A 650 -24.27 -22.12 80.55
N GLY A 651 -23.29 -23.02 80.49
CA GLY A 651 -23.13 -23.91 79.34
C GLY A 651 -21.98 -24.91 79.53
N ASP A 652 -21.82 -25.84 78.60
CA ASP A 652 -20.68 -26.77 78.60
C ASP A 652 -19.38 -26.06 78.21
N ASN A 653 -18.25 -26.57 78.68
CA ASN A 653 -16.93 -26.14 78.22
C ASN A 653 -16.84 -26.28 76.70
N SER A 654 -16.88 -25.16 75.98
CA SER A 654 -16.95 -25.17 74.52
C SER A 654 -16.27 -23.95 73.90
N ILE A 655 -16.13 -24.01 72.57
CA ILE A 655 -15.68 -22.90 71.75
C ILE A 655 -16.91 -22.09 71.31
N ILE A 656 -16.81 -20.78 71.44
CA ILE A 656 -17.76 -19.79 70.94
C ILE A 656 -17.21 -19.25 69.63
N PRO A 657 -17.94 -19.44 68.51
CA PRO A 657 -17.49 -18.97 67.22
C PRO A 657 -17.61 -17.45 67.10
N ARG A 658 -16.91 -16.90 66.11
CA ARG A 658 -16.99 -15.51 65.69
C ARG A 658 -18.42 -15.13 65.25
N GLY A 659 -18.74 -13.85 65.40
CA GLY A 659 -19.83 -13.18 64.68
C GLY A 659 -19.49 -13.00 63.21
N SER A 660 -20.43 -12.46 62.43
CA SER A 660 -20.26 -12.23 60.99
C SER A 660 -19.59 -10.89 60.65
N ASP A 661 -19.12 -10.16 61.65
CA ASP A 661 -18.58 -8.80 61.57
C ASP A 661 -17.04 -8.75 61.72
N TRP A 662 -16.38 -9.90 61.53
CA TRP A 662 -14.93 -9.97 61.40
C TRP A 662 -14.50 -9.50 60.03
N SER A 663 -13.42 -8.72 59.98
CA SER A 663 -12.78 -8.27 58.75
C SER A 663 -11.34 -7.89 59.05
N ILE A 664 -10.39 -8.67 58.54
CA ILE A 664 -8.96 -8.53 58.72
C ILE A 664 -8.31 -8.74 57.35
N ASN A 665 -7.71 -7.68 56.80
CA ASN A 665 -7.13 -7.68 55.47
C ASN A 665 -5.69 -7.18 55.50
N VAL A 666 -4.79 -7.88 54.81
CA VAL A 666 -3.42 -7.42 54.53
C VAL A 666 -3.30 -7.06 53.06
N THR A 667 -2.87 -5.84 52.76
CA THR A 667 -2.56 -5.39 51.39
C THR A 667 -1.05 -5.30 51.23
N ASP A 668 -0.48 -6.04 50.29
CA ASP A 668 0.94 -6.02 49.97
C ASP A 668 1.19 -5.44 48.57
N SER A 669 1.77 -4.24 48.55
CA SER A 669 2.15 -3.52 47.34
C SER A 669 3.66 -3.56 47.04
N ARG A 670 4.45 -4.31 47.82
CA ARG A 670 5.91 -4.52 47.63
C ARG A 670 6.23 -5.54 46.54
N GLN A 671 7.50 -5.79 46.27
CA GLN A 671 7.92 -6.58 45.11
C GLN A 671 7.42 -8.03 45.20
N LYS A 672 7.13 -8.65 44.04
CA LYS A 672 6.87 -10.10 43.97
C LYS A 672 8.01 -10.85 44.64
N GLY A 673 7.68 -11.77 45.55
CA GLY A 673 8.64 -12.50 46.37
C GLY A 673 8.86 -11.91 47.76
N ALA A 674 8.37 -10.69 48.06
CA ALA A 674 8.39 -10.15 49.41
C ALA A 674 7.48 -10.97 50.35
N GLY A 675 7.97 -11.28 51.55
CA GLY A 675 7.23 -11.95 52.59
C GLY A 675 6.58 -10.98 53.58
N TRP A 676 5.54 -11.43 54.26
CA TRP A 676 5.06 -10.80 55.49
C TRP A 676 4.53 -11.85 56.46
N LYS A 677 4.52 -11.48 57.74
CA LYS A 677 3.89 -12.25 58.82
C LYS A 677 2.97 -11.36 59.65
N LEU A 678 1.82 -11.88 60.02
CA LEU A 678 0.83 -11.22 60.86
C LEU A 678 0.74 -11.96 62.18
N PHE A 679 0.95 -11.24 63.28
CA PHE A 679 0.80 -11.73 64.63
C PHE A 679 -0.34 -11.01 65.36
N ALA A 680 -0.91 -11.68 66.36
CA ALA A 680 -1.88 -11.08 67.25
C ALA A 680 -1.61 -11.44 68.71
N SER A 681 -1.92 -10.50 69.60
CA SER A 681 -2.04 -10.70 71.05
C SER A 681 -3.29 -10.00 71.54
N ALA A 682 -3.82 -10.39 72.68
CA ALA A 682 -5.06 -9.83 73.23
C ALA A 682 -4.94 -9.50 74.71
N THR A 683 -5.65 -8.48 75.14
CA THR A 683 -5.88 -8.24 76.57
C THR A 683 -6.91 -9.23 77.12
N PRO A 684 -6.96 -9.48 78.44
CA PRO A 684 -8.01 -10.30 79.03
C PRO A 684 -9.42 -9.76 78.71
N LEU A 685 -10.37 -10.67 78.44
CA LEU A 685 -11.77 -10.30 78.23
C LEU A 685 -12.39 -9.86 79.57
N VAL A 686 -12.86 -8.63 79.68
CA VAL A 686 -13.40 -8.06 80.94
C VAL A 686 -14.78 -7.42 80.73
N ASN A 687 -15.68 -7.58 81.70
CA ASN A 687 -16.98 -6.89 81.72
C ASN A 687 -16.90 -5.53 82.46
N GLU A 688 -18.01 -4.78 82.48
CA GLU A 688 -18.11 -3.48 83.14
C GLU A 688 -17.82 -3.54 84.65
N ASP A 689 -18.15 -4.67 85.29
CA ASP A 689 -17.89 -4.95 86.70
C ASP A 689 -16.44 -5.39 86.99
N LYS A 690 -15.57 -5.35 85.96
CA LYS A 690 -14.15 -5.77 85.98
C LYS A 690 -13.96 -7.27 86.28
N GLU A 691 -14.99 -8.07 86.07
CA GLU A 691 -14.88 -9.52 86.10
C GLU A 691 -14.23 -9.98 84.80
N THR A 692 -13.24 -10.87 84.92
CA THR A 692 -12.53 -11.40 83.76
C THR A 692 -13.15 -12.73 83.35
N TRP A 693 -13.36 -12.91 82.05
CA TRP A 693 -13.76 -14.18 81.45
C TRP A 693 -12.64 -15.21 81.67
N THR A 694 -12.74 -15.98 82.76
CA THR A 694 -11.62 -16.76 83.31
C THR A 694 -11.95 -18.23 83.53
N ASN A 695 -13.20 -18.66 83.39
CA ASN A 695 -13.60 -20.02 83.79
C ASN A 695 -13.26 -21.11 82.76
N SER A 696 -12.49 -20.81 81.71
CA SER A 696 -11.78 -21.84 80.96
C SER A 696 -10.75 -22.52 81.88
N LYS A 697 -10.74 -23.86 81.96
CA LYS A 697 -9.90 -24.67 82.89
C LYS A 697 -8.39 -24.36 82.84
N ASP A 698 -7.93 -23.63 81.83
CA ASP A 698 -6.55 -23.32 81.50
C ASP A 698 -6.26 -21.81 81.37
N GLY A 699 -7.22 -20.93 81.69
CA GLY A 699 -7.04 -19.46 81.65
C GLY A 699 -6.92 -18.87 80.23
N GLN A 700 -7.22 -19.66 79.20
CA GLN A 700 -7.11 -19.29 77.79
C GLN A 700 -8.49 -18.89 77.23
N SER A 701 -8.95 -17.66 77.51
CA SER A 701 -10.26 -17.20 77.05
C SER A 701 -10.28 -16.84 75.56
N LEU A 702 -9.34 -16.04 75.07
CA LEU A 702 -9.17 -15.76 73.66
C LEU A 702 -8.08 -16.66 73.06
N ILE A 703 -8.42 -17.44 72.04
CA ILE A 703 -7.51 -18.42 71.43
C ILE A 703 -7.45 -18.24 69.91
N PHE A 704 -6.34 -18.66 69.31
CA PHE A 704 -6.20 -18.86 67.87
C PHE A 704 -6.00 -20.33 67.58
N ILE A 705 -6.86 -20.92 66.75
CA ILE A 705 -6.68 -22.29 66.26
C ILE A 705 -6.16 -22.21 64.82
N ASP A 706 -4.96 -22.74 64.59
CA ASP A 706 -4.37 -22.75 63.24
C ASP A 706 -5.03 -23.80 62.32
N GLY A 707 -4.70 -23.78 61.02
CA GLY A 707 -5.23 -24.74 60.05
C GLY A 707 -4.80 -26.21 60.28
N SER A 708 -3.86 -26.46 61.20
CA SER A 708 -3.46 -27.80 61.65
C SER A 708 -4.19 -28.24 62.92
N GLY A 709 -5.03 -27.37 63.50
CA GLY A 709 -5.77 -27.62 64.73
C GLY A 709 -4.99 -27.32 66.01
N ASN A 710 -3.83 -26.65 65.95
CA ASN A 710 -3.10 -26.25 67.15
C ASN A 710 -3.73 -25.01 67.78
N THR A 711 -3.96 -25.08 69.09
CA THR A 711 -4.55 -23.98 69.86
C THR A 711 -3.45 -23.13 70.51
N ASN A 712 -3.47 -21.83 70.24
CA ASN A 712 -2.59 -20.83 70.83
C ASN A 712 -3.40 -19.87 71.72
N ASN A 713 -2.93 -19.61 72.93
CA ASN A 713 -3.48 -18.54 73.76
C ASN A 713 -3.09 -17.17 73.17
N LEU A 714 -4.06 -16.28 73.04
CA LEU A 714 -3.81 -14.87 72.67
C LEU A 714 -3.76 -13.96 73.88
N VAL A 715 -4.30 -14.36 75.03
CA VAL A 715 -4.36 -13.49 76.21
C VAL A 715 -2.96 -13.28 76.77
N ASN A 716 -2.47 -12.04 76.69
CA ASN A 716 -1.11 -11.62 77.08
C ASN A 716 0.01 -12.44 76.41
N ASN A 717 -0.27 -13.04 75.26
CA ASN A 717 0.68 -13.87 74.52
C ASN A 717 0.52 -13.61 73.01
N GLU A 718 1.62 -13.41 72.31
CA GLU A 718 1.62 -13.17 70.86
C GLU A 718 1.67 -14.51 70.10
N ALA A 719 0.84 -14.65 69.09
CA ALA A 719 0.81 -15.82 68.20
C ALA A 719 0.81 -15.41 66.73
N GLU A 720 1.46 -16.21 65.88
CA GLU A 720 1.42 -16.05 64.42
C GLU A 720 0.04 -16.45 63.89
N ILE A 721 -0.60 -15.53 63.18
CA ILE A 721 -1.97 -15.68 62.67
C ILE A 721 -1.97 -16.05 61.19
N SER A 722 -1.10 -15.41 60.41
CA SER A 722 -0.98 -15.66 58.97
C SER A 722 0.38 -15.19 58.46
N GLY A 723 0.73 -15.62 57.25
CA GLY A 723 1.89 -15.14 56.52
C GLY A 723 1.78 -15.53 55.06
N ALA A 724 2.32 -14.71 54.18
CA ALA A 724 2.35 -15.00 52.75
C ALA A 724 3.58 -14.41 52.08
N VAL A 725 3.90 -14.96 50.92
CA VAL A 725 4.86 -14.39 49.97
C VAL A 725 4.07 -13.89 48.77
N LYS A 726 4.28 -12.61 48.42
CA LYS A 726 3.59 -12.00 47.29
C LYS A 726 3.93 -12.71 45.99
N SER A 727 2.89 -13.15 45.27
CA SER A 727 3.03 -13.99 44.07
C SER A 727 2.82 -13.24 42.75
N GLN A 728 2.19 -12.06 42.81
CA GLN A 728 1.84 -11.23 41.67
C GLN A 728 2.68 -9.94 41.63
N THR A 729 2.78 -9.30 40.47
CA THR A 729 3.52 -8.04 40.29
C THR A 729 2.72 -6.81 40.72
N SER A 730 1.39 -6.81 40.53
CA SER A 730 0.47 -5.79 41.06
C SER A 730 0.31 -5.90 42.58
N ALA A 731 -0.29 -4.90 43.23
CA ALA A 731 -0.70 -5.02 44.63
C ALA A 731 -1.57 -6.28 44.83
N GLN A 732 -1.39 -6.97 45.97
CA GLN A 732 -2.09 -8.20 46.30
C GLN A 732 -2.77 -8.06 47.67
N ASP A 733 -4.07 -8.30 47.72
CA ASP A 733 -4.86 -8.32 48.94
C ASP A 733 -5.00 -9.74 49.48
N TYR A 734 -4.92 -9.87 50.80
CA TYR A 734 -5.07 -11.09 51.56
C TYR A 734 -6.15 -10.90 52.60
N ASP A 735 -7.33 -11.45 52.33
CA ASP A 735 -8.43 -11.54 53.28
C ASP A 735 -8.11 -12.67 54.27
N ILE A 736 -7.75 -12.31 55.50
CA ILE A 736 -7.23 -13.23 56.51
C ILE A 736 -8.38 -14.00 57.16
N ASP A 737 -9.48 -13.33 57.49
CA ASP A 737 -10.58 -13.96 58.22
C ASP A 737 -11.46 -14.86 57.35
N SER A 738 -11.55 -14.59 56.04
CA SER A 738 -12.22 -15.49 55.08
C SER A 738 -11.57 -16.87 54.98
N GLN A 739 -10.29 -16.99 55.38
CA GLN A 739 -9.58 -18.27 55.43
C GLN A 739 -9.99 -19.13 56.63
N TRP A 740 -10.72 -18.56 57.60
CA TRP A 740 -11.10 -19.26 58.81
C TRP A 740 -12.50 -19.90 58.71
N SER A 741 -12.61 -21.17 59.08
CA SER A 741 -13.88 -21.86 59.30
C SER A 741 -14.51 -21.50 60.65
N THR A 742 -15.75 -21.93 60.90
CA THR A 742 -16.42 -21.71 62.18
C THR A 742 -15.72 -22.34 63.39
N SER A 743 -14.74 -23.24 63.17
CA SER A 743 -14.01 -23.98 64.20
C SER A 743 -12.51 -23.71 64.26
N ASP A 744 -11.96 -22.88 63.38
CA ASP A 744 -10.56 -22.42 63.42
C ASP A 744 -10.48 -20.88 63.42
N GLY A 745 -9.29 -20.29 63.43
CA GLY A 745 -9.09 -18.84 63.53
C GLY A 745 -9.18 -18.32 64.96
N ILE A 746 -9.44 -17.01 65.13
CA ILE A 746 -9.60 -16.41 66.46
C ILE A 746 -10.97 -16.75 67.04
N LEU A 747 -10.98 -17.38 68.21
CA LEU A 747 -12.16 -17.95 68.84
C LEU A 747 -12.18 -17.62 70.33
N LEU A 748 -13.36 -17.71 70.95
CA LEU A 748 -13.54 -17.50 72.38
C LEU A 748 -13.82 -18.85 73.06
N LYS A 749 -13.11 -19.17 74.14
CA LYS A 749 -13.30 -20.39 74.93
C LYS A 749 -14.10 -20.07 76.19
N ARG A 750 -15.12 -20.87 76.51
CA ARG A 750 -15.95 -20.69 77.71
C ARG A 750 -15.76 -21.80 78.74
N GLY A 751 -15.90 -21.43 80.01
CA GLY A 751 -16.08 -22.37 81.12
C GLY A 751 -17.51 -22.85 81.29
N SER A 752 -17.78 -23.51 82.43
CA SER A 752 -19.13 -23.96 82.80
C SER A 752 -20.08 -22.83 83.21
N TYR A 753 -19.53 -21.67 83.55
CA TYR A 753 -20.25 -20.48 84.01
C TYR A 753 -19.44 -19.22 83.68
N GLU A 754 -20.10 -18.16 83.23
CA GLU A 754 -19.55 -16.80 83.13
C GLU A 754 -20.64 -15.80 83.58
N SER A 755 -20.26 -14.77 84.35
CA SER A 755 -21.22 -13.74 84.79
C SER A 755 -21.87 -13.06 83.58
N ALA A 756 -23.17 -12.79 83.66
CA ALA A 756 -23.90 -12.12 82.57
C ALA A 756 -23.36 -10.70 82.36
N GLY A 757 -23.05 -10.33 81.12
CA GLY A 757 -22.56 -9.00 80.79
C GLY A 757 -21.97 -8.92 79.39
N ILE A 758 -21.59 -7.70 78.98
CA ILE A 758 -20.83 -7.46 77.76
C ILE A 758 -19.35 -7.46 78.14
N TYR A 759 -18.58 -8.36 77.54
CA TYR A 759 -17.14 -8.45 77.75
C TYR A 759 -16.40 -7.84 76.57
N THR A 760 -15.33 -7.12 76.86
CA THR A 760 -14.49 -6.46 75.85
C THR A 760 -13.04 -6.88 76.02
N SER A 761 -12.32 -6.94 74.90
CA SER A 761 -10.87 -7.15 74.83
C SER A 761 -10.32 -6.33 73.66
N THR A 762 -9.04 -6.02 73.73
CA THR A 762 -8.30 -5.37 72.64
C THR A 762 -7.34 -6.39 72.04
N ILE A 763 -7.54 -6.73 70.77
CA ILE A 763 -6.58 -7.49 69.98
C ILE A 763 -5.59 -6.50 69.37
N THR A 764 -4.32 -6.66 69.71
CA THR A 764 -3.21 -5.92 69.10
C THR A 764 -2.60 -6.75 68.00
N TRP A 765 -2.58 -6.18 66.80
CA TRP A 765 -2.01 -6.81 65.61
C TRP A 765 -0.60 -6.28 65.33
N ASN A 766 0.32 -7.17 64.97
CA ASN A 766 1.68 -6.84 64.61
C ASN A 766 1.97 -7.42 63.22
N LEU A 767 2.03 -6.55 62.22
CA LEU A 767 2.34 -6.91 60.85
C LEU A 767 3.82 -6.67 60.59
N GLN A 768 4.55 -7.76 60.38
CA GLN A 768 5.99 -7.74 60.17
C GLN A 768 6.31 -7.85 58.67
N ASP A 769 7.11 -6.90 58.19
CA ASP A 769 7.85 -7.01 56.95
C ASP A 769 8.94 -8.08 57.13
N SER A 770 8.83 -9.20 56.41
CA SER A 770 9.81 -10.30 56.46
C SER A 770 10.44 -10.51 55.08
N ILE A 771 11.76 -10.69 55.05
CA ILE A 771 12.53 -10.93 53.81
C ILE A 771 12.04 -12.18 53.10
#